data_AF-A0A9E2BWH0-F1
#
_entry.id   AF-A0A9E2BWH0-F1
#
_cell.length_a   1.000
_cell.length_b   1.000
_cell.length_c   1.000
_cell.angle_alpha   90.00
_cell.angle_beta   90.00
_cell.angle_gamma   90.00
#
_symmetry.space_group_name_H-M   'P 1'
#
loop_
_entity.id
_entity.type
_entity.pdbx_description
1 polymer ?
#
loop_
_entity_poly.entity_id
_entity_poly.type
_entity_poly.pdbx_seq_one_letter_code
_entity_poly.pdbx_strand_id
1 'polypeptide(L)'
;APAVPFTLNIPEHVLNAGQTNELVIEVDNSRKAFTYLPLKSSLFAPTNYGGIHRAIFLQALPEDHIQRLTIDGNRSVIDLQTSSSPVIQVQSVVALADSTTRAELTLSVFDPDGKRLGGNSWQVDPTAESNPLILDYSIKLSDVSFWRPLKAHHYRIEVSLKRDGQIVDHLTRNFSFRNSAALFDSTAANLIILSRVAHWQQSGAAPSKSQLDEDLNLIVDSGVSYIRSAFFPPHPYIIQACDSLGIGILIETPAFGLSESLFFNSHISSANNLYFRHLAEIAAVHPAIVALGWGSELDTEIFPRLIAGQYHKPGLEKPIFQYVHTCGTESAPGALHLFASNSDQSITPLITLPDLNLNRAANIGEEFETSQADLLTWLASQPAFKDGYVLSDFADWTRDRMIMSNHPDQTPYLFSTGLVDDFRRPRLSFYRFLELQTSDAIEESTEPVKAPHEPPWEFLVIGLMGTAVGLVLLRLDNLFRLSVKRSLSHYHRLIIDIRERRFLLGLLSAFLLILTCLGMGNFTASLLNGAKNSLLADALSEHLIPTDAVLLLIHSFAWIPYQGIVGMTLLCLLLAHLAAFIIKLGGNRRSPLNINQALFVVSWAALPLVLIMPLSAVYLRLATMPILQLCAVIIGLLLLIWSFWRLLRALTLLYETSALKPFLIGIGVPLTTLLGYLLFLHFSHQSLYYISFVSNLAH
;
A
#
# COMPACT_ATOMS: atom_id res chain seq x y z
N ALA A 1 17.79 11.24 4.59
CA ALA A 1 16.58 10.41 4.44
C ALA A 1 16.79 9.45 3.28
N PRO A 2 16.49 8.15 3.39
CA PRO A 2 16.94 7.10 2.46
C PRO A 2 16.52 7.23 0.98
N ALA A 3 15.64 8.16 0.60
CA ALA A 3 15.17 8.34 -0.78
C ALA A 3 15.67 9.61 -1.49
N VAL A 4 16.50 10.43 -0.83
CA VAL A 4 17.00 11.71 -1.36
C VAL A 4 18.50 11.59 -1.63
N PRO A 5 19.00 12.01 -2.81
CA PRO A 5 20.43 11.99 -3.10
C PRO A 5 21.18 12.89 -2.11
N PHE A 6 22.40 12.50 -1.75
CA PHE A 6 23.29 13.32 -0.93
C PHE A 6 24.69 13.27 -1.52
N THR A 7 25.44 14.34 -1.27
CA THR A 7 26.84 14.48 -1.69
C THR A 7 27.70 14.66 -0.45
N LEU A 8 28.84 13.99 -0.41
CA LEU A 8 29.85 14.13 0.63
C LEU A 8 31.14 14.63 -0.02
N ASN A 9 31.65 15.77 0.44
CA ASN A 9 32.99 16.22 0.06
C ASN A 9 34.01 15.35 0.78
N ILE A 10 34.88 14.68 0.03
CA ILE A 10 35.96 13.87 0.57
C ILE A 10 37.17 14.79 0.77
N PRO A 11 37.66 15.01 2.00
CA PRO A 11 38.82 15.86 2.21
C PRO A 11 40.08 15.26 1.57
N GLU A 12 40.88 16.10 0.91
CA GLU A 12 42.07 15.66 0.18
C GLU A 12 43.04 14.84 1.04
N HIS A 13 43.21 15.21 2.31
CA HIS A 13 44.13 14.54 3.24
C HIS A 13 43.72 13.12 3.63
N VAL A 14 42.48 12.69 3.30
CA VAL A 14 41.99 11.33 3.55
C VAL A 14 42.25 10.43 2.34
N LEU A 15 42.48 11.02 1.16
CA LEU A 15 42.75 10.28 -0.06
C LEU A 15 44.25 10.05 -0.24
N ASN A 16 44.63 8.79 -0.38
CA ASN A 16 45.98 8.41 -0.74
C ASN A 16 46.11 8.38 -2.26
N ALA A 17 46.65 9.45 -2.83
CA ALA A 17 46.87 9.56 -4.27
C ALA A 17 47.81 8.45 -4.79
N GLY A 18 47.43 7.83 -5.91
CA GLY A 18 48.19 6.72 -6.51
C GLY A 18 48.14 5.40 -5.71
N GLN A 19 47.37 5.34 -4.61
CA GLN A 19 47.18 4.14 -3.80
C GLN A 19 45.71 3.71 -3.80
N THR A 20 45.47 2.49 -3.30
CA THR A 20 44.10 2.00 -3.06
C THR A 20 43.47 2.77 -1.90
N ASN A 21 42.27 3.28 -2.12
CA ASN A 21 41.43 3.90 -1.10
C ASN A 21 40.21 3.00 -0.87
N GLU A 22 39.76 2.89 0.39
CA GLU A 22 38.61 2.05 0.76
C GLU A 22 37.44 2.92 1.21
N LEU A 23 36.26 2.67 0.65
CA LEU A 23 35.00 3.30 1.04
C LEU A 23 34.10 2.24 1.68
N VAL A 24 33.84 2.37 2.98
CA VAL A 24 32.95 1.48 3.73
C VAL A 24 31.61 2.16 3.94
N ILE A 25 30.53 1.52 3.51
CA ILE A 25 29.15 1.99 3.71
C ILE A 25 28.36 0.92 4.46
N GLU A 26 27.92 1.25 5.66
CA GLU A 26 27.03 0.41 6.46
C GLU A 26 25.58 0.85 6.28
N VAL A 27 24.68 -0.10 6.03
CA VAL A 27 23.26 0.18 5.78
C VAL A 27 22.39 -0.63 6.75
N ASP A 28 21.52 0.07 7.48
CA ASP A 28 20.50 -0.53 8.33
C ASP A 28 19.10 -0.38 7.69
N ASN A 29 18.51 -1.50 7.30
CA ASN A 29 17.18 -1.56 6.67
C ASN A 29 16.04 -1.84 7.68
N SER A 30 16.32 -1.78 8.99
CA SER A 30 15.36 -2.15 10.03
C SER A 30 14.24 -1.11 10.21
N ARG A 31 13.12 -1.28 9.50
CA ARG A 31 11.95 -0.37 9.63
C ARG A 31 11.51 -0.22 11.09
N LYS A 32 11.33 1.04 11.51
CA LYS A 32 10.85 1.39 12.85
C LYS A 32 9.39 1.81 12.80
N ALA A 33 8.72 1.75 13.96
CA ALA A 33 7.31 2.10 14.09
C ALA A 33 7.04 3.62 14.10
N PHE A 34 8.01 4.45 14.52
CA PHE A 34 7.79 5.89 14.77
C PHE A 34 8.94 6.82 14.38
N THR A 35 9.91 6.39 13.57
CA THR A 35 11.14 7.17 13.38
C THR A 35 11.31 7.73 11.97
N TYR A 36 11.09 6.92 10.94
CA TYR A 36 11.27 7.34 9.57
C TYR A 36 10.31 6.59 8.66
N LEU A 37 9.92 7.24 7.58
CA LEU A 37 9.08 6.66 6.55
C LEU A 37 9.95 5.84 5.56
N PRO A 38 9.44 4.70 5.06
CA PRO A 38 8.12 4.12 5.36
C PRO A 38 8.08 3.35 6.69
N LEU A 39 6.90 3.27 7.32
CA LEU A 39 6.73 2.59 8.60
C LEU A 39 6.67 1.06 8.44
N LYS A 40 7.07 0.34 9.48
CA LYS A 40 6.86 -1.11 9.58
C LYS A 40 5.37 -1.50 9.59
N SER A 41 4.51 -0.60 10.07
CA SER A 41 3.08 -0.80 10.24
C SER A 41 2.23 -0.36 9.05
N SER A 42 2.84 0.19 8.00
CA SER A 42 2.11 0.69 6.84
C SER A 42 1.29 -0.41 6.18
N LEU A 43 0.00 -0.16 5.99
CA LEU A 43 -0.89 -1.02 5.20
C LEU A 43 -0.61 -0.85 3.71
N PHE A 44 -1.01 -1.83 2.91
CA PHE A 44 -0.96 -1.70 1.44
C PHE A 44 0.45 -1.45 0.88
N ALA A 45 1.47 -1.82 1.66
CA ALA A 45 2.86 -1.48 1.39
C ALA A 45 3.42 -2.20 0.15
N PRO A 46 4.10 -1.48 -0.78
CA PRO A 46 4.94 -2.11 -1.78
C PRO A 46 6.13 -2.80 -1.13
N THR A 47 6.72 -3.77 -1.83
CA THR A 47 7.95 -4.44 -1.39
C THR A 47 9.03 -3.41 -1.11
N ASN A 48 9.58 -3.45 0.12
CA ASN A 48 10.64 -2.55 0.53
C ASN A 48 11.99 -3.23 0.35
N TYR A 49 12.81 -2.68 -0.54
CA TYR A 49 14.16 -3.18 -0.81
C TYR A 49 15.17 -2.50 0.10
N GLY A 50 16.00 -3.32 0.76
CA GLY A 50 17.13 -2.84 1.53
C GLY A 50 18.38 -2.61 0.70
N GLY A 51 19.27 -1.73 1.17
CA GLY A 51 20.60 -1.53 0.59
C GLY A 51 20.71 -0.35 -0.38
N ILE A 52 21.86 -0.29 -1.08
CA ILE A 52 22.22 0.77 -2.02
C ILE A 52 21.73 0.39 -3.43
N HIS A 53 20.54 0.85 -3.77
CA HIS A 53 19.85 0.51 -5.04
C HIS A 53 20.00 1.59 -6.12
N ARG A 54 20.73 2.67 -5.85
CA ARG A 54 21.04 3.74 -6.81
C ARG A 54 22.55 3.91 -6.95
N ALA A 55 22.96 4.48 -8.07
CA ALA A 55 24.36 4.63 -8.40
C ALA A 55 25.11 5.55 -7.43
N ILE A 56 26.36 5.19 -7.15
CA ILE A 56 27.34 6.01 -6.43
C ILE A 56 28.36 6.47 -7.48
N PHE A 57 28.67 7.76 -7.46
CA PHE A 57 29.65 8.35 -8.35
C PHE A 57 30.70 9.11 -7.54
N LEU A 58 31.94 9.08 -8.02
CA LEU A 58 33.00 9.98 -7.57
C LEU A 58 33.14 11.10 -8.60
N GLN A 59 33.05 12.34 -8.14
CA GLN A 59 33.25 13.51 -8.98
C GLN A 59 34.60 14.14 -8.66
N ALA A 60 35.46 14.27 -9.67
CA ALA A 60 36.69 15.06 -9.60
C ALA A 60 36.47 16.35 -10.39
N LEU A 61 36.88 17.47 -9.82
CA LEU A 61 36.85 18.79 -10.45
C LEU A 61 38.29 19.28 -10.67
N PRO A 62 38.57 20.03 -11.74
CA PRO A 62 39.87 20.68 -11.91
C PRO A 62 40.15 21.66 -10.76
N GLU A 63 41.43 22.02 -10.56
CA GLU A 63 41.82 23.02 -9.55
C GLU A 63 41.10 24.36 -9.78
N ASP A 64 41.12 24.85 -11.03
CA ASP A 64 40.30 25.97 -11.50
C ASP A 64 38.96 25.44 -12.04
N HIS A 65 37.85 25.72 -11.36
CA HIS A 65 36.55 25.18 -11.75
C HIS A 65 35.39 26.11 -11.41
N ILE A 66 34.27 25.90 -12.11
CA ILE A 66 33.00 26.55 -11.84
C ILE A 66 32.34 25.76 -10.70
N GLN A 67 32.56 26.22 -9.47
CA GLN A 67 32.04 25.59 -8.26
C GLN A 67 30.51 25.52 -8.23
N ARG A 68 29.84 26.58 -8.70
CA ARG A 68 28.38 26.66 -8.66
C ARG A 68 27.84 27.61 -9.71
N LEU A 69 26.83 27.17 -10.46
CA LEU A 69 26.03 28.00 -11.35
C LEU A 69 24.59 28.01 -10.85
N THR A 70 24.05 29.17 -10.47
CA THR A 70 22.66 29.29 -9.99
C THR A 70 21.87 30.25 -10.85
N ILE A 71 20.63 29.90 -11.19
CA ILE A 71 19.68 30.76 -11.89
C ILE A 71 18.59 31.13 -10.88
N ASP A 72 18.28 32.41 -10.74
CA ASP A 72 17.29 32.98 -9.82
C ASP A 72 17.36 32.45 -8.37
N GLY A 73 18.57 32.24 -7.82
CA GLY A 73 18.70 31.62 -6.48
C GLY A 73 18.59 30.09 -6.49
N ASN A 74 19.25 29.45 -7.46
CA ASN A 74 19.43 28.00 -7.65
C ASN A 74 18.23 27.23 -8.25
N ARG A 75 17.37 27.95 -8.96
CA ARG A 75 16.15 27.47 -9.61
C ARG A 75 16.42 27.15 -11.07
N SER A 76 16.14 25.93 -11.50
CA SER A 76 16.04 25.62 -12.94
C SER A 76 14.61 25.77 -13.46
N VAL A 77 13.63 26.03 -12.60
CA VAL A 77 12.24 26.33 -12.99
C VAL A 77 11.88 27.74 -12.55
N ILE A 78 11.51 28.61 -13.47
CA ILE A 78 11.09 30.00 -13.20
C ILE A 78 9.58 30.10 -13.42
N ASP A 79 8.83 30.44 -12.37
CA ASP A 79 7.37 30.51 -12.43
C ASP A 79 6.92 31.92 -12.81
N LEU A 80 6.11 32.03 -13.86
CA LEU A 80 5.60 33.27 -14.43
C LEU A 80 4.11 33.13 -14.73
N GLN A 81 3.35 34.20 -14.44
CA GLN A 81 1.90 34.21 -14.69
C GLN A 81 1.57 34.39 -16.18
N THR A 82 2.42 35.09 -16.94
CA THR A 82 2.21 35.38 -18.36
C THR A 82 3.52 35.27 -19.14
N SER A 83 3.44 34.80 -20.38
CA SER A 83 4.55 34.86 -21.34
C SER A 83 4.92 36.32 -21.55
N SER A 84 6.01 36.73 -20.92
CA SER A 84 6.47 38.12 -20.86
C SER A 84 7.97 38.18 -21.22
N SER A 85 8.59 39.34 -21.03
CA SER A 85 10.02 39.55 -21.20
C SER A 85 10.73 39.55 -19.83
N PRO A 86 10.92 38.38 -19.18
CA PRO A 86 11.48 38.31 -17.85
C PRO A 86 12.95 38.71 -17.84
N VAL A 87 13.41 39.17 -16.68
CA VAL A 87 14.82 39.30 -16.38
C VAL A 87 15.20 38.15 -15.47
N ILE A 88 16.06 37.26 -15.97
CA ILE A 88 16.62 36.18 -15.14
C ILE A 88 17.87 36.70 -14.44
N GLN A 89 17.94 36.48 -13.13
CA GLN A 89 19.16 36.66 -12.37
C GLN A 89 19.94 35.38 -12.37
N VAL A 90 21.25 35.46 -12.43
CA VAL A 90 22.05 34.26 -12.45
C VAL A 90 23.41 34.59 -11.81
N GLN A 91 23.95 33.62 -11.09
CA GLN A 91 25.18 33.76 -10.33
C GLN A 91 26.11 32.59 -10.65
N SER A 92 27.36 32.90 -10.94
CA SER A 92 28.44 31.93 -11.08
C SER A 92 29.43 32.10 -9.93
N VAL A 93 29.78 30.99 -9.28
CA VAL A 93 30.86 30.92 -8.30
C VAL A 93 32.00 30.14 -8.91
N VAL A 94 33.16 30.77 -8.98
CA VAL A 94 34.35 30.20 -9.61
C VAL A 94 35.44 30.06 -8.56
N ALA A 95 35.97 28.86 -8.43
CA ALA A 95 37.15 28.58 -7.62
C ALA A 95 38.37 28.68 -8.54
N LEU A 96 39.36 29.46 -8.10
CA LEU A 96 40.64 29.60 -8.79
C LEU A 96 41.74 29.20 -7.81
N ALA A 97 42.61 28.28 -8.22
CA ALA A 97 43.71 27.81 -7.40
C ALA A 97 44.88 28.81 -7.41
N ASP A 98 45.12 29.46 -8.54
CA ASP A 98 46.12 30.51 -8.69
C ASP A 98 45.45 31.85 -9.05
N SER A 99 45.51 32.80 -8.12
CA SER A 99 45.01 34.16 -8.30
C SER A 99 46.01 35.07 -9.01
N THR A 100 46.96 34.57 -9.81
CA THR A 100 47.95 35.43 -10.49
C THR A 100 47.86 35.41 -12.02
N THR A 101 47.34 34.33 -12.59
CA THR A 101 47.16 34.17 -14.04
C THR A 101 45.81 34.76 -14.50
N ARG A 102 45.70 35.21 -15.76
CA ARG A 102 44.43 35.76 -16.30
C ARG A 102 43.46 34.62 -16.61
N ALA A 103 42.23 34.72 -16.13
CA ALA A 103 41.14 33.82 -16.50
C ALA A 103 40.03 34.61 -17.21
N GLU A 104 39.34 33.98 -18.14
CA GLU A 104 38.18 34.54 -18.82
C GLU A 104 36.97 33.64 -18.55
N LEU A 105 35.88 34.23 -18.06
CA LEU A 105 34.60 33.54 -17.94
C LEU A 105 33.68 34.00 -19.06
N THR A 106 33.22 33.08 -19.91
CA THR A 106 32.24 33.36 -20.96
C THR A 106 30.91 32.71 -20.62
N LEU A 107 29.83 33.45 -20.79
CA LEU A 107 28.48 32.97 -20.59
C LEU A 107 27.62 33.16 -21.83
N SER A 108 26.79 32.18 -22.15
CA SER A 108 25.80 32.27 -23.23
C SER A 108 24.47 31.64 -22.82
N VAL A 109 23.37 32.25 -23.27
CA VAL A 109 22.00 31.72 -23.10
C VAL A 109 21.42 31.40 -24.46
N PHE A 110 20.76 30.26 -24.57
CA PHE A 110 20.14 29.73 -25.78
C PHE A 110 18.67 29.43 -25.54
N ASP A 111 17.85 29.63 -26.58
CA ASP A 111 16.45 29.23 -26.60
C ASP A 111 16.29 27.73 -26.91
N PRO A 112 15.05 27.19 -26.85
CA PRO A 112 14.78 25.79 -27.15
C PRO A 112 15.18 25.35 -28.57
N ASP A 113 15.23 26.27 -29.53
CA ASP A 113 15.64 26.01 -30.91
C ASP A 113 17.17 26.10 -31.10
N GLY A 114 17.91 26.37 -30.02
CA GLY A 114 19.37 26.47 -30.02
C GLY A 114 19.91 27.84 -30.47
N LYS A 115 19.06 28.83 -30.67
CA LYS A 115 19.48 30.19 -31.02
C LYS A 115 19.97 30.93 -29.78
N ARG A 116 21.13 31.56 -29.90
CA ARG A 116 21.74 32.38 -28.83
C ARG A 116 20.90 33.64 -28.58
N LEU A 117 20.36 33.76 -27.38
CA LEU A 117 19.57 34.92 -26.93
C LEU A 117 20.44 36.03 -26.34
N GLY A 118 21.60 35.69 -25.79
CA GLY A 118 22.52 36.65 -25.19
C GLY A 118 23.74 35.98 -24.57
N GLY A 119 24.63 36.80 -24.00
CA GLY A 119 25.83 36.33 -23.32
C GLY A 119 26.83 37.45 -23.05
N ASN A 120 27.70 37.23 -22.06
CA ASN A 120 28.75 38.16 -21.64
C ASN A 120 30.08 37.42 -21.53
N SER A 121 31.19 38.16 -21.60
CA SER A 121 32.52 37.65 -21.26
C SER A 121 33.20 38.58 -20.27
N TRP A 122 33.82 38.02 -19.25
CA TRP A 122 34.51 38.76 -18.20
C TRP A 122 35.95 38.30 -18.09
N GLN A 123 36.87 39.26 -18.02
CA GLN A 123 38.22 38.99 -17.58
C GLN A 123 38.21 38.96 -16.05
N VAL A 124 38.63 37.85 -15.46
CA VAL A 124 38.77 37.70 -14.02
C VAL A 124 40.09 38.37 -13.62
N ASP A 125 39.99 39.36 -12.74
CA ASP A 125 41.18 40.02 -12.20
C ASP A 125 41.84 39.10 -11.15
N PRO A 126 43.10 38.70 -11.34
CA PRO A 126 43.85 37.91 -10.36
C PRO A 126 43.91 38.56 -8.96
N THR A 127 43.80 39.89 -8.85
CA THR A 127 43.94 40.61 -7.57
C THR A 127 42.66 40.71 -6.74
N ALA A 128 41.53 40.14 -7.19
CA ALA A 128 40.28 40.17 -6.43
C ALA A 128 40.41 39.37 -5.11
N GLU A 129 40.21 40.04 -3.97
CA GLU A 129 40.38 39.47 -2.62
C GLU A 129 39.38 38.35 -2.25
N SER A 130 38.44 37.98 -3.14
CA SER A 130 37.45 36.91 -2.91
C SER A 130 37.77 35.64 -3.69
N ASN A 131 38.23 34.61 -2.97
CA ASN A 131 38.21 33.21 -3.41
C ASN A 131 37.21 32.44 -2.53
N PRO A 132 36.10 31.92 -3.09
CA PRO A 132 35.75 31.89 -4.50
C PRO A 132 35.25 33.24 -5.05
N LEU A 133 35.44 33.45 -6.36
CA LEU A 133 34.92 34.61 -7.08
C LEU A 133 33.43 34.44 -7.31
N ILE A 134 32.63 35.47 -7.03
CA ILE A 134 31.18 35.49 -7.23
C ILE A 134 30.84 36.52 -8.31
N LEU A 135 30.13 36.08 -9.35
CA LEU A 135 29.71 36.92 -10.48
C LEU A 135 28.19 36.84 -10.64
N ASP A 136 27.52 37.98 -10.52
CA ASP A 136 26.08 38.12 -10.69
C ASP A 136 25.75 38.81 -12.02
N TYR A 137 24.72 38.30 -12.71
CA TYR A 137 24.30 38.79 -14.02
C TYR A 137 22.80 38.75 -14.19
N SER A 138 22.27 39.80 -14.85
CA SER A 138 20.87 39.92 -15.21
C SER A 138 20.73 39.82 -16.73
N ILE A 139 19.89 38.90 -17.20
CA ILE A 139 19.64 38.70 -18.63
C ILE A 139 18.17 38.94 -18.91
N LYS A 140 17.87 39.94 -19.74
CA LYS A 140 16.51 40.19 -20.22
C LYS A 140 16.23 39.28 -21.41
N LEU A 141 15.17 38.49 -21.32
CA LEU A 141 14.66 37.66 -22.41
C LEU A 141 13.40 38.30 -22.99
N SER A 142 13.02 37.93 -24.20
CA SER A 142 11.80 38.38 -24.87
C SER A 142 10.97 37.18 -25.32
N ASP A 143 9.66 37.23 -25.10
CA ASP A 143 8.66 36.25 -25.53
C ASP A 143 9.01 34.80 -25.15
N VAL A 144 9.17 34.56 -23.84
CA VAL A 144 9.54 33.22 -23.34
C VAL A 144 8.40 32.21 -23.51
N SER A 145 8.78 31.01 -23.94
CA SER A 145 7.88 29.85 -24.04
C SER A 145 7.89 29.06 -22.74
N PHE A 146 6.71 28.61 -22.32
CA PHE A 146 6.56 27.83 -21.10
C PHE A 146 6.68 26.34 -21.37
N TRP A 147 7.44 25.66 -20.52
CA TRP A 147 7.31 24.22 -20.34
C TRP A 147 5.90 23.92 -19.82
N ARG A 148 5.24 22.95 -20.45
CA ARG A 148 3.99 22.34 -19.99
C ARG A 148 3.92 20.90 -20.50
N PRO A 149 3.04 20.06 -19.93
CA PRO A 149 2.79 18.75 -20.50
C PRO A 149 2.53 18.82 -22.01
N LEU A 150 3.10 17.86 -22.76
CA LEU A 150 3.17 17.78 -24.23
C LEU A 150 4.02 18.85 -24.93
N LYS A 151 4.55 19.87 -24.23
CA LYS A 151 5.43 20.92 -24.80
C LYS A 151 6.63 21.23 -23.90
N ALA A 152 7.71 20.49 -24.12
CA ALA A 152 8.96 20.57 -23.35
C ALA A 152 9.93 21.68 -23.81
N HIS A 153 9.59 22.94 -23.55
CA HIS A 153 10.46 24.07 -23.89
C HIS A 153 11.57 24.29 -22.86
N HIS A 154 12.82 23.97 -23.23
CA HIS A 154 14.02 24.15 -22.39
C HIS A 154 14.94 25.24 -22.92
N TYR A 155 15.33 26.15 -22.03
CA TYR A 155 16.40 27.10 -22.28
C TYR A 155 17.71 26.57 -21.70
N ARG A 156 18.83 27.03 -22.23
CA ARG A 156 20.14 26.52 -21.86
C ARG A 156 21.11 27.65 -21.56
N ILE A 157 21.78 27.56 -20.42
CA ILE A 157 22.90 28.45 -20.07
C ILE A 157 24.19 27.65 -20.14
N GLU A 158 25.16 28.18 -20.87
CA GLU A 158 26.52 27.66 -20.93
C GLU A 158 27.46 28.65 -20.26
N VAL A 159 28.34 28.14 -19.40
CA VAL A 159 29.42 28.90 -18.77
C VAL A 159 30.73 28.18 -19.05
N SER A 160 31.70 28.90 -19.62
CA SER A 160 33.03 28.37 -19.91
C SER A 160 34.08 29.21 -19.19
N LEU A 161 34.92 28.55 -18.39
CA LEU A 161 36.10 29.13 -17.77
C LEU A 161 37.31 28.86 -18.67
N LYS A 162 38.05 29.90 -19.02
CA LYS A 162 39.25 29.80 -19.85
C LYS A 162 40.49 30.34 -19.15
N ARG A 163 41.63 29.71 -19.41
CA ARG A 163 42.98 30.17 -19.07
C ARG A 163 43.79 30.27 -20.35
N ASP A 164 44.44 31.41 -20.57
CA ASP A 164 45.31 31.64 -21.74
C ASP A 164 44.67 31.21 -23.08
N GLY A 165 43.36 31.43 -23.21
CA GLY A 165 42.57 31.08 -24.39
C GLY A 165 42.07 29.63 -24.47
N GLN A 166 42.47 28.73 -23.57
CA GLN A 166 42.00 27.34 -23.48
C GLN A 166 40.87 27.19 -22.46
N ILE A 167 39.87 26.37 -22.77
CA ILE A 167 38.77 26.06 -21.84
C ILE A 167 39.29 25.09 -20.78
N VAL A 168 39.23 25.49 -19.52
CA VAL A 168 39.64 24.69 -18.35
C VAL A 168 38.45 23.99 -17.72
N ASP A 169 37.30 24.66 -17.71
CA ASP A 169 36.05 24.08 -17.25
C ASP A 169 34.86 24.61 -18.07
N HIS A 170 33.84 23.78 -18.22
CA HIS A 170 32.62 24.11 -18.96
C HIS A 170 31.41 23.49 -18.26
N LEU A 171 30.43 24.33 -17.94
CA LEU A 171 29.21 23.91 -17.30
C LEU A 171 27.99 24.35 -18.13
N THR A 172 27.14 23.39 -18.46
CA THR A 172 25.85 23.63 -19.10
C THR A 172 24.73 23.35 -18.09
N ARG A 173 23.75 24.26 -18.01
CA ARG A 173 22.56 24.08 -17.17
C ARG A 173 21.30 24.42 -17.96
N ASN A 174 20.34 23.49 -17.96
CA ASN A 174 19.02 23.73 -18.52
C ASN A 174 18.12 24.41 -17.48
N PHE A 175 17.23 25.26 -17.98
CA PHE A 175 16.16 25.86 -17.19
C PHE A 175 14.90 26.05 -18.03
N SER A 176 13.77 26.21 -17.37
CA SER A 176 12.47 26.31 -18.01
C SER A 176 11.63 27.39 -17.35
N PHE A 177 10.79 28.04 -18.14
CA PHE A 177 9.71 28.86 -17.63
C PHE A 177 8.44 28.02 -17.49
N ARG A 178 7.64 28.29 -16.47
CA ARG A 178 6.39 27.57 -16.22
C ARG A 178 5.33 28.56 -15.76
N ASN A 179 4.06 28.26 -16.01
CA ASN A 179 2.96 28.88 -15.30
C ASN A 179 2.30 27.82 -14.43
N SER A 180 2.58 27.86 -13.11
CA SER A 180 2.05 26.84 -12.21
C SER A 180 0.51 26.84 -12.15
N ALA A 181 -0.17 27.97 -12.39
CA ALA A 181 -1.63 28.02 -12.39
C ALA A 181 -2.27 27.35 -13.63
N ALA A 182 -1.50 27.09 -14.68
CA ALA A 182 -1.96 26.49 -15.94
C ALA A 182 -1.44 25.06 -16.14
N LEU A 183 -0.87 24.42 -15.11
CA LEU A 183 -0.31 23.06 -15.22
C LEU A 183 -1.37 21.98 -15.37
N PHE A 184 -2.54 22.21 -14.80
CA PHE A 184 -3.73 21.38 -14.95
C PHE A 184 -4.76 22.29 -15.62
N ASP A 185 -4.75 22.32 -16.95
CA ASP A 185 -5.66 23.17 -17.72
C ASP A 185 -7.10 22.67 -17.52
N SER A 186 -7.93 23.46 -16.84
CA SER A 186 -9.34 23.13 -16.58
C SER A 186 -10.21 23.13 -17.85
N THR A 187 -9.65 23.50 -19.01
CA THR A 187 -10.31 23.43 -20.32
C THR A 187 -9.94 22.19 -21.12
N ALA A 188 -8.91 21.43 -20.71
CA ALA A 188 -8.58 20.16 -21.33
C ALA A 188 -9.56 19.10 -20.82
N ALA A 189 -10.41 18.58 -21.72
CA ALA A 189 -11.21 17.41 -21.42
C ALA A 189 -10.29 16.24 -21.00
N ASN A 190 -10.65 15.55 -19.92
CA ASN A 190 -10.05 14.30 -19.43
C ASN A 190 -8.61 14.39 -18.87
N LEU A 191 -8.44 14.86 -17.61
CA LEU A 191 -7.16 14.74 -16.89
C LEU A 191 -6.90 13.28 -16.47
N ILE A 192 -6.01 12.59 -17.20
CA ILE A 192 -5.68 11.19 -16.94
C ILE A 192 -4.27 11.09 -16.37
N ILE A 193 -4.15 10.46 -15.20
CA ILE A 193 -2.87 10.25 -14.50
C ILE A 193 -2.61 8.76 -14.39
N LEU A 194 -1.50 8.30 -14.97
CA LEU A 194 -1.09 6.89 -14.89
C LEU A 194 -0.11 6.67 -13.72
N SER A 195 -0.50 5.84 -12.76
CA SER A 195 0.35 5.52 -11.60
C SER A 195 1.41 4.49 -11.97
N ARG A 196 2.67 4.76 -11.60
CA ARG A 196 3.82 3.89 -11.80
C ARG A 196 4.43 3.56 -10.46
N VAL A 197 4.54 2.26 -10.16
CA VAL A 197 5.30 1.75 -9.01
C VAL A 197 6.75 1.48 -9.39
N ALA A 198 7.71 1.96 -8.59
CA ALA A 198 9.14 1.77 -8.81
C ALA A 198 9.61 0.34 -8.48
N HIS A 199 9.12 -0.64 -9.25
CA HIS A 199 9.38 -2.05 -9.06
C HIS A 199 9.60 -2.76 -10.41
N TRP A 200 10.62 -3.60 -10.48
CA TRP A 200 10.89 -4.51 -11.59
C TRP A 200 11.11 -5.92 -11.06
N GLN A 201 10.50 -6.93 -11.69
CA GLN A 201 10.52 -8.30 -11.17
C GLN A 201 11.94 -8.86 -10.94
N GLN A 202 12.87 -8.56 -11.85
CA GLN A 202 14.23 -9.10 -11.80
C GLN A 202 15.19 -8.31 -10.91
N SER A 203 14.94 -7.00 -10.72
CA SER A 203 15.89 -6.05 -10.12
C SER A 203 15.32 -5.28 -8.92
N GLY A 204 14.06 -5.54 -8.56
CA GLY A 204 13.36 -4.83 -7.51
C GLY A 204 13.35 -3.32 -7.74
N ALA A 205 13.79 -2.56 -6.73
CA ALA A 205 13.94 -1.11 -6.79
C ALA A 205 15.26 -0.62 -7.43
N ALA A 206 16.08 -1.50 -8.00
CA ALA A 206 17.35 -1.17 -8.66
C ALA A 206 17.35 -1.46 -10.17
N PRO A 207 16.39 -0.93 -10.96
CA PRO A 207 16.33 -1.18 -12.39
C PRO A 207 17.55 -0.62 -13.12
N SER A 208 18.00 -1.34 -14.14
CA SER A 208 18.98 -0.88 -15.13
C SER A 208 18.42 0.25 -15.98
N LYS A 209 19.32 1.00 -16.65
CA LYS A 209 18.90 2.05 -17.58
C LYS A 209 17.98 1.51 -18.69
N SER A 210 18.29 0.35 -19.26
CA SER A 210 17.47 -0.25 -20.32
C SER A 210 16.05 -0.60 -19.85
N GLN A 211 15.90 -1.05 -18.61
CA GLN A 211 14.58 -1.27 -18.00
C GLN A 211 13.83 0.06 -17.81
N LEU A 212 14.51 1.11 -17.33
CA LEU A 212 13.89 2.42 -17.23
C LEU A 212 13.49 2.99 -18.62
N ASP A 213 14.30 2.75 -19.64
CA ASP A 213 14.00 3.13 -21.04
C ASP A 213 12.77 2.37 -21.56
N GLU A 214 12.62 1.09 -21.23
CA GLU A 214 11.45 0.29 -21.59
C GLU A 214 10.16 0.80 -20.93
N ASP A 215 10.20 1.11 -19.62
CA ASP A 215 9.08 1.76 -18.93
C ASP A 215 8.70 3.08 -19.63
N LEU A 216 9.70 3.92 -19.95
CA LEU A 216 9.48 5.23 -20.57
C LEU A 216 8.88 5.12 -21.98
N ASN A 217 9.37 4.19 -22.80
CA ASN A 217 8.83 3.96 -24.14
C ASN A 217 7.36 3.56 -24.08
N LEU A 218 7.00 2.62 -23.20
CA LEU A 218 5.59 2.19 -23.05
C LEU A 218 4.69 3.30 -22.50
N ILE A 219 5.19 4.14 -21.60
CA ILE A 219 4.46 5.31 -21.09
C ILE A 219 4.22 6.32 -22.22
N VAL A 220 5.23 6.59 -23.06
CA VAL A 220 5.08 7.45 -24.24
C VAL A 220 4.08 6.85 -25.22
N ASP A 221 4.19 5.55 -25.49
CA ASP A 221 3.30 4.82 -26.39
C ASP A 221 1.85 4.82 -25.90
N SER A 222 1.61 4.87 -24.57
CA SER A 222 0.26 4.98 -24.02
C SER A 222 -0.40 6.36 -24.22
N GLY A 223 0.37 7.38 -24.63
CA GLY A 223 -0.15 8.72 -24.94
C GLY A 223 -0.47 9.59 -23.72
N VAL A 224 -0.07 9.20 -22.51
CA VAL A 224 -0.41 9.95 -21.29
C VAL A 224 0.37 11.25 -21.16
N SER A 225 -0.31 12.29 -20.69
CA SER A 225 0.33 13.58 -20.37
C SER A 225 0.86 13.65 -18.95
N TYR A 226 0.37 12.78 -18.06
CA TYR A 226 0.73 12.77 -16.65
C TYR A 226 0.97 11.36 -16.13
N ILE A 227 2.04 11.21 -15.35
CA ILE A 227 2.30 10.02 -14.56
C ILE A 227 2.40 10.37 -13.08
N ARG A 228 2.11 9.41 -12.21
CA ARG A 228 2.33 9.51 -10.76
C ARG A 228 3.31 8.44 -10.31
N SER A 229 4.36 8.84 -9.59
CA SER A 229 5.33 7.91 -9.01
C SER A 229 4.90 7.48 -7.62
N ALA A 230 4.12 6.41 -7.53
CA ALA A 230 3.77 5.76 -6.27
C ALA A 230 4.82 4.67 -5.92
N PHE A 231 5.11 4.31 -4.68
CA PHE A 231 4.90 5.04 -3.44
C PHE A 231 6.16 5.83 -3.02
N PHE A 232 7.15 5.90 -3.90
CA PHE A 232 8.47 6.46 -3.62
C PHE A 232 8.85 7.51 -4.66
N PRO A 233 9.74 8.45 -4.30
CA PRO A 233 10.33 9.36 -5.26
C PRO A 233 11.00 8.56 -6.41
N PRO A 234 10.74 8.93 -7.67
CA PRO A 234 11.21 8.17 -8.83
C PRO A 234 12.74 8.21 -8.94
N HIS A 235 13.29 7.33 -9.78
CA HIS A 235 14.69 7.41 -10.15
C HIS A 235 14.96 8.76 -10.87
N PRO A 236 16.07 9.48 -10.59
CA PRO A 236 16.34 10.79 -11.20
C PRO A 236 16.29 10.80 -12.73
N TYR A 237 16.73 9.70 -13.36
CA TYR A 237 16.63 9.50 -14.81
C TYR A 237 15.19 9.58 -15.35
N ILE A 238 14.20 9.04 -14.62
CA ILE A 238 12.78 9.14 -15.02
C ILE A 238 12.32 10.60 -15.00
N ILE A 239 12.73 11.37 -13.99
CA ILE A 239 12.38 12.80 -13.90
C ILE A 239 12.99 13.57 -15.08
N GLN A 240 14.27 13.33 -15.37
CA GLN A 240 14.98 13.96 -16.51
C GLN A 240 14.38 13.57 -17.87
N ALA A 241 13.95 12.32 -18.02
CA ALA A 241 13.25 11.88 -19.21
C ALA A 241 11.89 12.59 -19.32
N CYS A 242 11.11 12.68 -18.24
CA CYS A 242 9.84 13.40 -18.22
C CYS A 242 10.00 14.90 -18.57
N ASP A 243 11.05 15.56 -18.07
CA ASP A 243 11.38 16.94 -18.45
C ASP A 243 11.51 17.09 -19.95
N SER A 244 12.23 16.15 -20.59
CA SER A 244 12.56 16.18 -22.03
C SER A 244 11.39 15.75 -22.91
N LEU A 245 10.62 14.75 -22.47
CA LEU A 245 9.46 14.21 -23.17
C LEU A 245 8.22 15.11 -23.02
N GLY A 246 8.20 16.01 -22.04
CA GLY A 246 7.04 16.83 -21.74
C GLY A 246 5.94 16.04 -21.03
N ILE A 247 6.31 15.11 -20.16
CA ILE A 247 5.35 14.35 -19.35
C ILE A 247 5.32 14.97 -17.95
N GLY A 248 4.16 15.37 -17.46
CA GLY A 248 4.00 15.84 -16.08
C GLY A 248 4.15 14.68 -15.11
N ILE A 249 4.98 14.82 -14.08
CA ILE A 249 5.15 13.82 -13.03
C ILE A 249 4.67 14.34 -11.67
N LEU A 250 3.82 13.54 -11.03
CA LEU A 250 3.44 13.70 -9.63
C LEU A 250 4.36 12.81 -8.80
N ILE A 251 5.02 13.40 -7.80
CA ILE A 251 5.90 12.65 -6.88
C ILE A 251 5.39 12.79 -5.46
N GLU A 252 5.60 11.78 -4.62
CA GLU A 252 5.05 11.74 -3.27
C GLU A 252 6.10 11.33 -2.24
N THR A 253 5.81 11.66 -0.99
CA THR A 253 6.58 11.16 0.15
C THR A 253 6.27 9.67 0.37
N PRO A 254 7.19 8.91 0.99
CA PRO A 254 6.99 7.48 1.26
C PRO A 254 6.03 7.23 2.44
N ALA A 255 4.99 8.05 2.58
CA ALA A 255 3.89 7.85 3.51
C ALA A 255 2.80 7.05 2.80
N PHE A 256 2.62 5.79 3.16
CA PHE A 256 1.56 4.98 2.59
C PHE A 256 0.85 4.11 3.61
N GLY A 257 -0.44 3.87 3.40
CA GLY A 257 -1.27 3.04 4.28
C GLY A 257 -1.20 3.51 5.73
N LEU A 258 -1.29 4.82 5.96
CA LEU A 258 -1.24 5.41 7.30
C LEU A 258 -2.64 5.81 7.74
N SER A 259 -2.97 5.46 8.98
CA SER A 259 -4.12 6.02 9.65
C SER A 259 -3.94 7.51 9.92
N GLU A 260 -5.06 8.21 10.07
CA GLU A 260 -5.05 9.62 10.44
C GLU A 260 -4.19 9.87 11.67
N SER A 261 -4.44 9.13 12.75
CA SER A 261 -3.73 9.30 14.02
C SER A 261 -2.21 9.10 13.94
N LEU A 262 -1.71 8.25 13.04
CA LEU A 262 -0.27 8.11 12.77
C LEU A 262 0.25 9.25 11.90
N PHE A 263 -0.47 9.64 10.85
CA PHE A 263 -0.05 10.70 9.94
C PHE A 263 0.16 12.03 10.66
N PHE A 264 -0.72 12.37 11.61
CA PHE A 264 -0.64 13.59 12.43
C PHE A 264 0.24 13.46 13.67
N ASN A 265 0.83 12.28 13.94
CA ASN A 265 1.79 12.12 15.04
C ASN A 265 3.01 13.02 14.81
N SER A 266 3.50 13.69 15.86
CA SER A 266 4.58 14.68 15.74
C SER A 266 5.87 14.12 15.12
N HIS A 267 6.24 12.88 15.44
CA HIS A 267 7.44 12.25 14.87
C HIS A 267 7.25 11.92 13.38
N ILE A 268 6.10 11.36 13.03
CA ILE A 268 5.76 10.99 11.66
C ILE A 268 5.60 12.23 10.78
N SER A 269 4.85 13.23 11.25
CA SER A 269 4.67 14.50 10.58
C SER A 269 6.01 15.22 10.37
N SER A 270 6.90 15.21 11.37
CA SER A 270 8.24 15.81 11.23
C SER A 270 9.07 15.09 10.16
N ALA A 271 9.05 13.75 10.15
CA ALA A 271 9.72 12.96 9.13
C ALA A 271 9.13 13.22 7.72
N ASN A 272 7.79 13.23 7.61
CA ASN A 272 7.11 13.48 6.35
C ASN A 272 7.39 14.89 5.81
N ASN A 273 7.39 15.89 6.69
CA ASN A 273 7.73 17.27 6.34
C ASN A 273 9.17 17.41 5.83
N LEU A 274 10.11 16.66 6.40
CA LEU A 274 11.48 16.63 5.90
C LEU A 274 11.55 16.06 4.48
N TYR A 275 10.88 14.92 4.22
CA TYR A 275 10.77 14.37 2.87
C TYR A 275 10.13 15.37 1.91
N PHE A 276 9.01 15.98 2.31
CA PHE A 276 8.26 16.91 1.48
C PHE A 276 9.11 18.12 1.07
N ARG A 277 9.92 18.68 1.97
CA ARG A 277 10.88 19.75 1.65
C ARG A 277 11.88 19.32 0.58
N HIS A 278 12.44 18.11 0.70
CA HIS A 278 13.34 17.59 -0.32
C HIS A 278 12.66 17.38 -1.68
N LEU A 279 11.40 16.93 -1.71
CA LEU A 279 10.66 16.85 -2.97
C LEU A 279 10.45 18.23 -3.59
N ALA A 280 10.18 19.25 -2.76
CA ALA A 280 10.07 20.64 -3.22
C ALA A 280 11.40 21.19 -3.76
N GLU A 281 12.53 20.83 -3.17
CA GLU A 281 13.88 21.18 -3.68
C GLU A 281 14.12 20.56 -5.07
N ILE A 282 13.75 19.29 -5.25
CA ILE A 282 13.84 18.61 -6.55
C ILE A 282 12.89 19.26 -7.58
N ALA A 283 11.65 19.58 -7.17
CA ALA A 283 10.68 20.26 -8.02
C ALA A 283 11.10 21.67 -8.46
N ALA A 284 11.95 22.35 -7.66
CA ALA A 284 12.48 23.66 -8.02
C ALA A 284 13.48 23.61 -9.19
N VAL A 285 13.99 22.43 -9.53
CA VAL A 285 14.96 22.23 -10.62
C VAL A 285 14.45 21.38 -11.79
N HIS A 286 13.32 20.70 -11.65
CA HIS A 286 12.72 19.88 -12.71
C HIS A 286 11.32 20.40 -13.09
N PRO A 287 11.13 20.98 -14.29
CA PRO A 287 9.83 21.52 -14.69
C PRO A 287 8.73 20.46 -14.80
N ALA A 288 9.09 19.19 -15.07
CA ALA A 288 8.15 18.07 -15.13
C ALA A 288 7.43 17.79 -13.82
N ILE A 289 7.99 18.17 -12.67
CA ILE A 289 7.32 17.94 -11.39
C ILE A 289 6.19 18.94 -11.23
N VAL A 290 4.96 18.47 -11.45
CA VAL A 290 3.75 19.32 -11.47
C VAL A 290 2.99 19.33 -10.14
N ALA A 291 3.10 18.27 -9.33
CA ALA A 291 2.51 18.22 -8.00
C ALA A 291 3.31 17.35 -7.01
N LEU A 292 3.18 17.68 -5.72
CA LEU A 292 3.82 17.00 -4.59
C LEU A 292 2.77 16.29 -3.70
N GLY A 293 2.95 15.00 -3.50
CA GLY A 293 2.05 14.16 -2.73
C GLY A 293 2.48 14.03 -1.28
N TRP A 294 1.50 14.11 -0.38
CA TRP A 294 1.68 13.87 1.05
C TRP A 294 1.74 12.39 1.43
N GLY A 295 1.40 11.52 0.48
CA GLY A 295 1.34 10.08 0.63
C GLY A 295 0.14 9.46 -0.08
N SER A 296 -0.01 8.15 0.08
CA SER A 296 -0.92 7.31 -0.70
C SER A 296 -1.58 6.18 0.07
N GLU A 297 -2.76 5.75 -0.36
CA GLU A 297 -3.56 4.79 0.39
C GLU A 297 -3.78 5.28 1.84
N LEU A 298 -3.90 6.60 1.98
CA LEU A 298 -4.05 7.27 3.27
C LEU A 298 -5.51 7.19 3.72
N ASP A 299 -5.71 7.25 5.04
CA ASP A 299 -7.03 7.38 5.65
C ASP A 299 -7.83 8.52 4.99
N THR A 300 -9.10 8.29 4.71
CA THR A 300 -9.99 9.26 4.06
C THR A 300 -10.14 10.55 4.87
N GLU A 301 -9.95 10.47 6.20
CA GLU A 301 -9.98 11.60 7.13
C GLU A 301 -8.73 12.51 7.09
N ILE A 302 -7.65 12.09 6.42
CA ILE A 302 -6.41 12.89 6.38
C ILE A 302 -6.59 14.14 5.53
N PHE A 303 -7.18 14.02 4.33
CA PHE A 303 -7.33 15.15 3.42
C PHE A 303 -8.15 16.32 4.01
N PRO A 304 -9.37 16.10 4.56
CA PRO A 304 -10.18 17.17 5.15
C PRO A 304 -9.44 17.92 6.26
N ARG A 305 -8.72 17.21 7.12
CA ARG A 305 -7.97 17.79 8.25
C ARG A 305 -6.72 18.54 7.80
N LEU A 306 -6.06 18.06 6.75
CA LEU A 306 -4.90 18.71 6.14
C LEU A 306 -5.27 20.04 5.48
N ILE A 307 -6.45 20.14 4.87
CA ILE A 307 -6.97 21.41 4.31
C ILE A 307 -7.51 22.32 5.42
N ALA A 308 -8.12 21.78 6.48
CA ALA A 308 -8.57 22.56 7.64
C ALA A 308 -7.44 23.18 8.49
N GLY A 309 -6.17 23.09 8.05
CA GLY A 309 -5.02 23.68 8.75
C GLY A 309 -4.59 22.94 10.02
N GLN A 310 -5.08 21.71 10.25
CA GLN A 310 -4.72 20.91 11.42
C GLN A 310 -3.37 20.19 11.27
N TYR A 311 -2.70 20.36 10.12
CA TYR A 311 -1.38 19.86 9.82
C TYR A 311 -0.41 21.03 9.64
N HIS A 312 0.71 21.04 10.36
CA HIS A 312 1.76 22.04 10.15
C HIS A 312 2.57 21.71 8.89
N LYS A 313 2.18 22.31 7.76
CA LYS A 313 2.88 22.17 6.47
C LYS A 313 4.20 22.96 6.51
N PRO A 314 5.29 22.45 5.91
CA PRO A 314 6.49 23.24 5.74
C PRO A 314 6.19 24.42 4.81
N GLY A 315 6.78 25.58 5.10
CA GLY A 315 6.71 26.71 4.18
C GLY A 315 7.36 26.33 2.84
N LEU A 316 6.61 26.50 1.75
CA LEU A 316 7.12 26.34 0.39
C LEU A 316 7.51 27.72 -0.14
N GLU A 317 8.69 27.81 -0.73
CA GLU A 317 9.14 29.06 -1.35
C GLU A 317 8.35 29.41 -2.62
N LYS A 318 7.65 28.43 -3.22
CA LYS A 318 6.95 28.58 -4.49
C LYS A 318 5.62 27.85 -4.52
N PRO A 319 4.65 28.36 -5.31
CA PRO A 319 3.40 27.67 -5.54
C PRO A 319 3.65 26.43 -6.41
N ILE A 320 3.30 25.27 -5.87
CA ILE A 320 3.21 24.01 -6.59
C ILE A 320 1.95 23.30 -6.12
N PHE A 321 1.31 22.53 -6.99
CA PHE A 321 0.17 21.73 -6.57
C PHE A 321 0.60 20.68 -5.56
N GLN A 322 -0.30 20.36 -4.65
CA GLN A 322 -0.13 19.33 -3.65
C GLN A 322 -1.26 18.33 -3.78
N TYR A 323 -1.04 17.08 -3.36
CA TYR A 323 -2.11 16.10 -3.34
C TYR A 323 -2.05 15.13 -2.16
N VAL A 324 -3.19 14.51 -1.90
CA VAL A 324 -3.35 13.36 -0.99
C VAL A 324 -4.06 12.27 -1.78
N HIS A 325 -3.51 11.06 -1.82
CA HIS A 325 -4.19 9.89 -2.37
C HIS A 325 -4.77 9.05 -1.24
N THR A 326 -6.09 8.98 -1.16
CA THR A 326 -6.82 8.23 -0.12
C THR A 326 -7.11 6.81 -0.59
N CYS A 327 -7.13 5.87 0.36
CA CYS A 327 -7.53 4.50 0.04
C CYS A 327 -9.04 4.45 -0.29
N GLY A 328 -9.42 3.53 -1.17
CA GLY A 328 -10.84 3.21 -1.39
C GLY A 328 -11.45 2.48 -0.19
N THR A 329 -12.77 2.51 -0.10
CA THR A 329 -13.57 1.73 0.85
C THR A 329 -14.36 0.65 0.12
N GLU A 330 -15.12 -0.17 0.85
CA GLU A 330 -16.03 -1.14 0.19
C GLU A 330 -17.16 -0.46 -0.60
N SER A 331 -17.49 0.80 -0.30
CA SER A 331 -18.60 1.54 -0.91
C SER A 331 -18.16 2.59 -1.94
N ALA A 332 -16.91 3.08 -1.86
CA ALA A 332 -16.40 4.13 -2.72
C ALA A 332 -14.95 3.88 -3.15
N PRO A 333 -14.59 4.18 -4.41
CA PRO A 333 -13.20 4.11 -4.87
C PRO A 333 -12.30 5.11 -4.13
N GLY A 334 -11.00 4.85 -4.15
CA GLY A 334 -10.00 5.81 -3.67
C GLY A 334 -10.01 7.09 -4.50
N ALA A 335 -9.43 8.16 -3.95
CA ALA A 335 -9.42 9.44 -4.64
C ALA A 335 -8.06 10.15 -4.50
N LEU A 336 -7.65 10.82 -5.58
CA LEU A 336 -6.55 11.76 -5.57
C LEU A 336 -7.11 13.18 -5.42
N HIS A 337 -6.90 13.74 -4.24
CA HIS A 337 -7.32 15.10 -3.92
C HIS A 337 -6.20 16.08 -4.26
N LEU A 338 -6.33 16.79 -5.37
CA LEU A 338 -5.38 17.79 -5.84
C LEU A 338 -5.79 19.20 -5.37
N PHE A 339 -4.85 19.97 -4.83
CA PHE A 339 -5.12 21.32 -4.32
C PHE A 339 -3.91 22.25 -4.51
N ALA A 340 -4.17 23.55 -4.69
CA ALA A 340 -3.10 24.52 -4.91
C ALA A 340 -2.44 24.94 -3.60
N SER A 341 -1.17 25.36 -3.67
CA SER A 341 -0.38 25.75 -2.48
C SER A 341 -0.95 26.94 -1.69
N ASN A 342 -1.71 27.83 -2.34
CA ASN A 342 -2.14 29.12 -1.78
C ASN A 342 -3.66 29.26 -1.65
N SER A 343 -4.43 28.22 -1.97
CA SER A 343 -5.88 28.22 -1.83
C SER A 343 -6.33 26.94 -1.13
N ASP A 344 -7.15 27.08 -0.09
CA ASP A 344 -7.84 25.95 0.56
C ASP A 344 -8.97 25.37 -0.32
N GLN A 345 -9.11 25.87 -1.56
CA GLN A 345 -10.04 25.34 -2.56
C GLN A 345 -9.37 24.19 -3.32
N SER A 346 -9.97 23.01 -3.21
CA SER A 346 -9.59 21.81 -3.94
C SER A 346 -10.00 21.92 -5.42
N ILE A 347 -9.18 21.38 -6.31
CA ILE A 347 -9.69 20.91 -7.60
C ILE A 347 -10.63 19.73 -7.31
N THR A 348 -11.65 19.53 -8.14
CA THR A 348 -12.52 18.35 -8.06
C THR A 348 -11.66 17.10 -7.91
N PRO A 349 -11.90 16.23 -6.89
CA PRO A 349 -11.04 15.08 -6.66
C PRO A 349 -11.07 14.16 -7.87
N LEU A 350 -9.90 13.72 -8.31
CA LEU A 350 -9.80 12.73 -9.36
C LEU A 350 -10.09 11.37 -8.73
N ILE A 351 -11.10 10.68 -9.24
CA ILE A 351 -11.41 9.35 -8.76
C ILE A 351 -10.30 8.41 -9.24
N THR A 352 -9.74 7.63 -8.34
CA THR A 352 -8.83 6.54 -8.70
C THR A 352 -9.68 5.41 -9.23
N LEU A 353 -9.44 5.00 -10.47
CA LEU A 353 -10.11 3.84 -11.02
C LEU A 353 -9.88 2.67 -10.06
N PRO A 354 -10.95 1.95 -9.66
CA PRO A 354 -10.78 0.75 -8.87
C PRO A 354 -9.80 -0.17 -9.60
N ASP A 355 -9.04 -0.92 -8.81
CA ASP A 355 -8.18 -1.99 -9.27
C ASP A 355 -8.80 -2.70 -10.48
N LEU A 356 -8.12 -2.66 -11.64
CA LEU A 356 -8.60 -3.25 -12.90
C LEU A 356 -8.84 -4.76 -12.79
N ASN A 357 -8.47 -5.39 -11.67
CA ASN A 357 -8.81 -6.77 -11.34
C ASN A 357 -10.30 -6.93 -10.96
N LEU A 358 -11.16 -6.89 -11.97
CA LEU A 358 -12.61 -7.18 -11.93
C LEU A 358 -12.95 -8.47 -11.17
N ASN A 359 -12.07 -9.46 -11.30
CA ASN A 359 -12.24 -10.81 -10.82
C ASN A 359 -10.98 -11.22 -10.05
N ARG A 360 -10.71 -10.57 -8.91
CA ARG A 360 -9.76 -11.11 -7.91
C ARG A 360 -10.00 -12.61 -7.68
N ALA A 361 -11.29 -13.01 -7.79
CA ALA A 361 -11.87 -14.34 -7.70
C ALA A 361 -11.74 -15.30 -8.88
N ALA A 362 -11.55 -14.85 -10.13
CA ALA A 362 -11.77 -15.72 -11.29
C ALA A 362 -10.80 -15.43 -12.45
N ASN A 363 -9.97 -16.45 -12.69
CA ASN A 363 -9.23 -16.75 -13.91
C ASN A 363 -7.94 -15.95 -14.14
N ILE A 364 -6.94 -16.67 -14.66
CA ILE A 364 -5.70 -16.15 -15.23
C ILE A 364 -5.75 -16.45 -16.73
N GLY A 365 -5.21 -15.56 -17.56
CA GLY A 365 -5.13 -15.74 -19.01
C GLY A 365 -6.11 -14.84 -19.77
N GLU A 366 -6.58 -15.31 -20.92
CA GLU A 366 -7.30 -14.48 -21.90
C GLU A 366 -8.61 -13.88 -21.37
N GLU A 367 -9.37 -14.64 -20.55
CA GLU A 367 -10.60 -14.15 -19.92
C GLU A 367 -10.34 -13.03 -18.91
N PHE A 368 -9.21 -13.09 -18.20
CA PHE A 368 -8.79 -12.06 -17.26
C PHE A 368 -8.45 -10.78 -18.00
N GLU A 369 -7.60 -10.84 -19.03
CA GLU A 369 -7.21 -9.67 -19.81
C GLU A 369 -8.40 -9.00 -20.51
N THR A 370 -9.33 -9.81 -21.04
CA THR A 370 -10.58 -9.31 -21.64
C THR A 370 -11.43 -8.59 -20.61
N SER A 371 -11.60 -9.18 -19.43
CA SER A 371 -12.33 -8.54 -18.33
C SER A 371 -11.70 -7.19 -17.97
N GLN A 372 -10.38 -7.13 -17.76
CA GLN A 372 -9.69 -5.87 -17.41
C GLN A 372 -9.91 -4.77 -18.46
N ALA A 373 -9.83 -5.12 -19.75
CA ALA A 373 -10.05 -4.19 -20.85
C ALA A 373 -11.50 -3.68 -20.92
N ASP A 374 -12.48 -4.56 -20.71
CA ASP A 374 -13.90 -4.19 -20.68
C ASP A 374 -14.23 -3.32 -19.47
N LEU A 375 -13.64 -3.60 -18.29
CA LEU A 375 -13.77 -2.77 -17.10
C LEU A 375 -13.26 -1.36 -17.36
N LEU A 376 -12.07 -1.24 -17.93
CA LEU A 376 -11.47 0.05 -18.24
C LEU A 376 -12.37 0.86 -19.17
N THR A 377 -12.94 0.21 -20.19
CA THR A 377 -13.85 0.86 -21.15
C THR A 377 -15.12 1.35 -20.47
N TRP A 378 -15.73 0.50 -19.64
CA TRP A 378 -16.94 0.86 -18.90
C TRP A 378 -16.69 1.96 -17.87
N LEU A 379 -15.59 1.89 -17.12
CA LEU A 379 -15.21 2.94 -16.17
C LEU A 379 -14.99 4.25 -16.91
N ALA A 380 -14.20 4.26 -17.97
CA ALA A 380 -13.95 5.46 -18.77
C ALA A 380 -15.24 6.08 -19.36
N SER A 381 -16.28 5.28 -19.61
CA SER A 381 -17.57 5.78 -20.10
C SER A 381 -18.47 6.39 -19.02
N GLN A 382 -18.21 6.18 -17.72
CA GLN A 382 -19.10 6.71 -16.68
C GLN A 382 -18.98 8.23 -16.54
N PRO A 383 -20.10 8.95 -16.27
CA PRO A 383 -20.08 10.39 -16.03
C PRO A 383 -19.10 10.84 -14.95
N ALA A 384 -18.86 10.00 -13.93
CA ALA A 384 -17.98 10.29 -12.81
C ALA A 384 -16.50 10.45 -13.19
N PHE A 385 -16.07 9.94 -14.35
CA PHE A 385 -14.67 9.98 -14.80
C PHE A 385 -14.43 10.92 -15.99
N LYS A 386 -15.47 11.64 -16.45
CA LYS A 386 -15.37 12.60 -17.56
C LYS A 386 -14.46 13.78 -17.27
N ASP A 387 -14.33 14.17 -16.00
CA ASP A 387 -13.46 15.28 -15.61
C ASP A 387 -11.99 14.85 -15.43
N GLY A 388 -11.73 13.53 -15.48
CA GLY A 388 -10.42 12.94 -15.28
C GLY A 388 -10.41 11.82 -14.23
N TYR A 389 -9.36 10.99 -14.25
CA TYR A 389 -9.19 9.88 -13.34
C TYR A 389 -7.72 9.51 -13.14
N VAL A 390 -7.44 8.81 -12.04
CA VAL A 390 -6.14 8.17 -11.81
C VAL A 390 -6.25 6.70 -12.17
N LEU A 391 -5.40 6.22 -13.07
CA LEU A 391 -5.30 4.82 -13.43
C LEU A 391 -4.18 4.17 -12.60
N SER A 392 -4.54 3.22 -11.75
CA SER A 392 -3.60 2.39 -10.97
C SER A 392 -3.67 0.94 -11.47
N ASP A 393 -2.63 0.37 -12.08
CA ASP A 393 -1.25 0.89 -12.28
C ASP A 393 -0.73 0.66 -13.71
N PHE A 394 0.41 1.27 -14.03
CA PHE A 394 1.13 1.08 -15.29
C PHE A 394 1.59 -0.38 -15.46
N ALA A 395 2.30 -0.90 -14.46
CA ALA A 395 2.85 -2.26 -14.46
C ALA A 395 2.49 -2.97 -13.17
N ASP A 396 2.35 -4.30 -13.23
CA ASP A 396 2.21 -5.12 -12.03
C ASP A 396 3.43 -4.95 -11.09
N TRP A 397 3.18 -5.03 -9.79
CA TRP A 397 4.20 -4.83 -8.77
C TRP A 397 3.98 -5.72 -7.55
N THR A 398 5.01 -5.91 -6.73
CA THR A 398 4.92 -6.77 -5.54
C THR A 398 4.76 -5.98 -4.24
N ARG A 399 4.05 -6.58 -3.29
CA ARG A 399 3.86 -6.08 -1.93
C ARG A 399 4.84 -6.68 -0.95
N ASP A 400 5.00 -6.01 0.17
CA ASP A 400 5.79 -6.47 1.30
C ASP A 400 5.09 -7.57 2.11
N ARG A 401 3.77 -7.63 2.00
CA ARG A 401 2.89 -8.56 2.71
C ARG A 401 1.96 -9.23 1.72
N MET A 402 1.66 -10.49 2.01
CA MET A 402 0.76 -11.30 1.20
C MET A 402 -0.66 -10.71 1.21
N ILE A 403 -1.34 -10.84 0.07
CA ILE A 403 -2.72 -10.41 -0.14
C ILE A 403 -3.64 -11.63 -0.03
N MET A 404 -4.70 -11.53 0.77
CA MET A 404 -5.68 -12.61 0.91
C MET A 404 -6.52 -12.75 -0.36
N SER A 405 -6.76 -11.64 -1.05
CA SER A 405 -7.60 -11.57 -2.25
C SER A 405 -6.95 -12.00 -3.57
N ASN A 406 -5.67 -12.41 -3.58
CA ASN A 406 -5.05 -12.96 -4.78
C ASN A 406 -5.50 -14.39 -5.06
N HIS A 407 -5.71 -14.73 -6.34
CA HIS A 407 -6.01 -16.11 -6.74
C HIS A 407 -4.84 -17.05 -6.41
N PRO A 408 -5.07 -18.33 -6.03
CA PRO A 408 -3.99 -19.28 -5.68
C PRO A 408 -2.95 -19.55 -6.76
N ASP A 409 -3.31 -19.35 -8.03
CA ASP A 409 -2.40 -19.54 -9.16
C ASP A 409 -1.49 -18.33 -9.39
N GLN A 410 -1.79 -17.19 -8.76
CA GLN A 410 -0.93 -16.01 -8.75
C GLN A 410 0.06 -16.08 -7.60
N THR A 411 1.18 -15.39 -7.73
CA THR A 411 2.07 -15.25 -6.56
C THR A 411 1.37 -14.42 -5.47
N PRO A 412 1.47 -14.82 -4.19
CA PRO A 412 0.68 -14.23 -3.11
C PRO A 412 1.03 -12.77 -2.79
N TYR A 413 2.13 -12.27 -3.36
CA TYR A 413 2.63 -10.91 -3.16
C TYR A 413 2.40 -10.00 -4.38
N LEU A 414 2.01 -10.54 -5.53
CA LEU A 414 1.87 -9.79 -6.77
C LEU A 414 0.54 -9.03 -6.81
N PHE A 415 0.59 -7.76 -7.16
CA PHE A 415 -0.56 -6.92 -7.42
C PHE A 415 -0.74 -6.82 -8.94
N SER A 416 -1.73 -7.55 -9.47
CA SER A 416 -1.92 -7.75 -10.91
C SER A 416 -2.87 -6.73 -11.54
N THR A 417 -2.53 -5.46 -11.45
CA THR A 417 -3.41 -4.32 -11.79
C THR A 417 -2.84 -3.47 -12.93
N GLY A 418 -1.67 -3.87 -13.45
CA GLY A 418 -0.94 -3.22 -14.50
C GLY A 418 -1.66 -3.24 -15.85
N LEU A 419 -1.50 -2.17 -16.62
CA LEU A 419 -1.67 -2.22 -18.08
C LEU A 419 -0.66 -3.18 -18.73
N VAL A 420 0.51 -3.32 -18.12
CA VAL A 420 1.54 -4.29 -18.49
C VAL A 420 1.82 -5.25 -17.32
N ASP A 421 2.26 -6.47 -17.63
CA ASP A 421 2.66 -7.42 -16.59
C ASP A 421 3.98 -7.03 -15.89
N ASP A 422 4.43 -7.85 -14.94
CA ASP A 422 5.66 -7.61 -14.16
C ASP A 422 6.94 -7.63 -15.02
N PHE A 423 6.86 -8.16 -16.25
CA PHE A 423 7.90 -8.19 -17.28
C PHE A 423 7.67 -7.17 -18.41
N ARG A 424 6.75 -6.21 -18.25
CA ARG A 424 6.45 -5.12 -19.21
C ARG A 424 5.83 -5.60 -20.51
N ARG A 425 5.21 -6.79 -20.52
CA ARG A 425 4.42 -7.25 -21.66
C ARG A 425 3.06 -6.55 -21.63
N PRO A 426 2.68 -5.82 -22.70
CA PRO A 426 1.37 -5.17 -22.77
C PRO A 426 0.23 -6.17 -22.72
N ARG A 427 -0.80 -5.89 -21.91
CA ARG A 427 -2.07 -6.63 -21.88
C ARG A 427 -3.07 -6.02 -22.86
N LEU A 428 -4.18 -6.72 -23.08
CA LEU A 428 -5.30 -6.15 -23.83
C LEU A 428 -5.78 -4.79 -23.26
N SER A 429 -5.72 -4.60 -21.94
CA SER A 429 -6.05 -3.33 -21.28
C SER A 429 -5.15 -2.17 -21.72
N PHE A 430 -3.87 -2.41 -22.04
CA PHE A 430 -2.95 -1.38 -22.57
C PHE A 430 -3.42 -0.88 -23.94
N TYR A 431 -3.73 -1.81 -24.85
CA TYR A 431 -4.20 -1.46 -26.19
C TYR A 431 -5.55 -0.75 -26.14
N ARG A 432 -6.47 -1.22 -25.27
CA ARG A 432 -7.75 -0.55 -25.06
C ARG A 432 -7.58 0.85 -24.47
N PHE A 433 -6.65 1.02 -23.52
CA PHE A 433 -6.33 2.34 -22.98
C PHE A 433 -5.83 3.29 -24.07
N LEU A 434 -4.96 2.81 -24.97
CA LEU A 434 -4.47 3.58 -26.11
C LEU A 434 -5.59 3.98 -27.09
N GLU A 435 -6.54 3.07 -27.37
CA GLU A 435 -7.73 3.38 -28.18
C GLU A 435 -8.56 4.51 -27.54
N LEU A 436 -8.72 4.49 -26.21
CA LEU A 436 -9.46 5.52 -25.47
C LEU A 436 -8.75 6.88 -25.48
N GLN A 437 -7.42 6.92 -25.55
CA GLN A 437 -6.67 8.18 -25.67
C GLN A 437 -6.76 8.79 -27.07
N THR A 438 -6.94 7.96 -28.09
CA THR A 438 -6.89 8.39 -29.51
C THR A 438 -8.26 8.64 -30.11
N SER A 439 -9.33 8.12 -29.49
CA SER A 439 -10.70 8.24 -29.99
C SER A 439 -11.42 9.46 -29.41
N ASP A 440 -12.06 10.26 -30.28
CA ASP A 440 -12.87 11.42 -29.88
C ASP A 440 -14.21 11.03 -29.22
N ALA A 441 -14.60 9.76 -29.30
CA ALA A 441 -15.84 9.24 -28.74
C ALA A 441 -15.58 7.97 -27.93
N ILE A 442 -15.90 8.02 -26.63
CA ILE A 442 -15.99 6.83 -25.78
C ILE A 442 -17.37 6.22 -26.01
N GLU A 443 -17.44 5.04 -26.63
CA GLU A 443 -18.71 4.31 -26.78
C GLU A 443 -19.27 3.98 -25.39
N GLU A 444 -20.57 4.17 -25.21
CA GLU A 444 -21.26 3.83 -23.97
C GLU A 444 -21.23 2.30 -23.79
N SER A 445 -20.42 1.83 -22.83
CA SER A 445 -20.25 0.42 -22.55
C SER A 445 -21.14 -0.01 -21.38
N THR A 446 -21.55 -1.28 -21.37
CA THR A 446 -22.26 -1.89 -20.24
C THR A 446 -21.27 -2.39 -19.20
N GLU A 447 -21.66 -2.39 -17.92
CA GLU A 447 -20.80 -2.94 -16.86
C GLU A 447 -20.46 -4.39 -17.20
N PRO A 448 -19.17 -4.76 -17.27
CA PRO A 448 -18.79 -6.13 -17.55
C PRO A 448 -19.38 -7.05 -16.49
N VAL A 449 -20.05 -8.10 -16.95
CA VAL A 449 -20.69 -9.08 -16.05
C VAL A 449 -19.59 -9.80 -15.29
N LYS A 450 -19.48 -9.55 -13.98
CA LYS A 450 -18.68 -10.39 -13.09
C LYS A 450 -19.08 -11.83 -13.31
N ALA A 451 -18.12 -12.69 -13.65
CA ALA A 451 -18.39 -14.09 -13.91
C ALA A 451 -19.20 -14.66 -12.73
N PRO A 452 -20.36 -15.31 -12.96
CA PRO A 452 -21.18 -15.83 -11.89
C PRO A 452 -20.39 -16.91 -11.15
N HIS A 453 -19.73 -16.53 -10.06
CA HIS A 453 -19.07 -17.48 -9.21
C HIS A 453 -20.16 -18.14 -8.37
N GLU A 454 -20.62 -19.31 -8.82
CA GLU A 454 -21.51 -20.13 -7.99
C GLU A 454 -20.80 -20.41 -6.65
N PRO A 455 -21.49 -20.22 -5.51
CA PRO A 455 -20.88 -20.47 -4.21
C PRO A 455 -20.50 -21.96 -4.14
N PRO A 456 -19.30 -22.29 -3.62
CA PRO A 456 -18.83 -23.67 -3.63
C PRO A 456 -19.84 -24.62 -2.99
N TRP A 457 -20.17 -25.68 -3.72
CA TRP A 457 -21.22 -26.64 -3.33
C TRP A 457 -20.79 -27.50 -2.14
N GLU A 458 -19.49 -27.60 -1.87
CA GLU A 458 -18.89 -28.38 -0.78
C GLU A 458 -19.45 -27.93 0.57
N PHE A 459 -19.55 -26.61 0.81
CA PHE A 459 -20.12 -26.07 2.05
C PHE A 459 -21.58 -26.47 2.25
N LEU A 460 -22.36 -26.51 1.15
CA LEU A 460 -23.76 -26.95 1.16
C LEU A 460 -23.86 -28.43 1.52
N VAL A 461 -23.13 -29.27 0.79
CA VAL A 461 -23.21 -30.73 0.91
C VAL A 461 -22.75 -31.15 2.30
N ILE A 462 -21.65 -30.60 2.80
CA ILE A 462 -21.13 -30.95 4.14
C ILE A 462 -22.09 -30.47 5.24
N GLY A 463 -22.64 -29.27 5.12
CA GLY A 463 -23.62 -28.75 6.09
C GLY A 463 -24.93 -29.55 6.12
N LEU A 464 -25.49 -29.89 4.95
CA LEU A 464 -26.72 -30.70 4.84
C LEU A 464 -26.50 -32.15 5.27
N MET A 465 -25.40 -32.77 4.82
CA MET A 465 -25.05 -34.14 5.18
C MET A 465 -24.80 -34.26 6.68
N GLY A 466 -24.05 -33.32 7.27
CA GLY A 466 -23.85 -33.26 8.72
C GLY A 466 -25.16 -33.13 9.49
N THR A 467 -26.07 -32.28 9.01
CA THR A 467 -27.41 -32.12 9.60
C THR A 467 -28.21 -33.43 9.52
N ALA A 468 -28.24 -34.08 8.35
CA ALA A 468 -28.93 -35.34 8.16
C ALA A 468 -28.37 -36.46 9.04
N VAL A 469 -27.04 -36.58 9.13
CA VAL A 469 -26.34 -37.53 10.01
C VAL A 469 -26.71 -37.27 11.48
N GLY A 470 -26.74 -36.01 11.92
CA GLY A 470 -27.18 -35.64 13.26
C GLY A 470 -28.63 -36.07 13.56
N LEU A 471 -29.55 -35.87 12.61
CA LEU A 471 -30.95 -36.29 12.74
C LEU A 471 -31.11 -37.82 12.75
N VAL A 472 -30.35 -38.54 11.92
CA VAL A 472 -30.33 -40.00 11.89
C VAL A 472 -29.84 -40.55 13.22
N LEU A 473 -28.79 -39.98 13.81
CA LEU A 473 -28.32 -40.39 15.14
C LEU A 473 -29.37 -40.20 16.24
N LEU A 474 -30.12 -39.10 16.20
CA LEU A 474 -31.24 -38.87 17.12
C LEU A 474 -32.37 -39.90 16.94
N ARG A 475 -32.52 -40.47 15.74
CA ARG A 475 -33.55 -41.48 15.44
C ARG A 475 -33.10 -42.89 15.79
N LEU A 476 -31.85 -43.24 15.52
CA LEU A 476 -31.33 -44.60 15.67
C LEU A 476 -31.05 -44.98 17.12
N ASP A 477 -30.50 -44.06 17.93
CA ASP A 477 -30.05 -44.37 19.29
C ASP A 477 -30.91 -43.68 20.35
N ASN A 478 -31.65 -44.51 21.11
CA ASN A 478 -32.52 -44.04 22.18
C ASN A 478 -31.74 -43.38 23.33
N LEU A 479 -30.55 -43.89 23.66
CA LEU A 479 -29.72 -43.36 24.74
C LEU A 479 -29.11 -42.02 24.34
N PHE A 480 -28.70 -41.86 23.08
CA PHE A 480 -28.20 -40.60 22.53
C PHE A 480 -29.29 -39.54 22.54
N ARG A 481 -30.48 -39.86 22.01
CA ARG A 481 -31.65 -38.96 22.04
C ARG A 481 -32.02 -38.53 23.46
N LEU A 482 -32.03 -39.48 24.41
CA LEU A 482 -32.26 -39.18 25.81
C LEU A 482 -31.17 -38.26 26.37
N SER A 483 -29.91 -38.52 26.03
CA SER A 483 -28.75 -37.72 26.47
C SER A 483 -28.78 -36.31 25.88
N VAL A 484 -29.21 -36.13 24.64
CA VAL A 484 -29.45 -34.80 24.01
C VAL A 484 -30.55 -34.05 24.74
N LYS A 485 -31.70 -34.70 25.01
CA LYS A 485 -32.78 -34.07 25.80
C LYS A 485 -32.30 -33.68 27.20
N ARG A 486 -31.52 -34.55 27.85
CA ARG A 486 -30.90 -34.27 29.16
C ARG A 486 -29.89 -33.14 29.09
N SER A 487 -29.08 -33.07 28.03
CA SER A 487 -28.07 -32.04 27.81
C SER A 487 -28.70 -30.64 27.68
N LEU A 488 -29.89 -30.54 27.07
CA LEU A 488 -30.64 -29.29 26.92
C LEU A 488 -31.44 -28.91 28.17
N SER A 489 -32.14 -29.87 28.78
CA SER A 489 -33.09 -29.58 29.89
C SER A 489 -32.49 -29.74 31.30
N HIS A 490 -31.58 -30.70 31.49
CA HIS A 490 -31.06 -31.12 32.79
C HIS A 490 -29.54 -31.30 32.74
N TYR A 491 -28.83 -30.31 32.15
CA TYR A 491 -27.39 -30.38 31.89
C TYR A 491 -26.55 -30.79 33.12
N HIS A 492 -26.92 -30.30 34.30
CA HIS A 492 -26.23 -30.62 35.56
C HIS A 492 -26.15 -32.13 35.84
N ARG A 493 -27.25 -32.86 35.62
CA ARG A 493 -27.31 -34.32 35.87
C ARG A 493 -26.40 -35.08 34.90
N LEU A 494 -26.32 -34.62 33.67
CA LEU A 494 -25.47 -35.24 32.64
C LEU A 494 -23.98 -35.13 33.03
N ILE A 495 -23.54 -33.97 33.51
CA ILE A 495 -22.14 -33.76 33.91
C ILE A 495 -21.77 -34.60 35.15
N ILE A 496 -22.68 -34.74 36.11
CA ILE A 496 -22.47 -35.62 37.28
C ILE A 496 -22.29 -37.08 36.84
N ASP A 497 -23.14 -37.57 35.93
CA ASP A 497 -23.02 -38.94 35.41
C ASP A 497 -21.67 -39.19 34.70
N ILE A 498 -21.17 -38.19 33.97
CA ILE A 498 -19.85 -38.26 33.32
C ILE A 498 -18.72 -38.32 34.36
N ARG A 499 -18.80 -37.52 35.42
CA ARG A 499 -17.83 -37.53 36.53
C ARG A 499 -17.80 -38.87 37.27
N GLU A 500 -18.97 -39.41 37.57
CA GLU A 500 -19.15 -40.67 38.31
C GLU A 500 -18.90 -41.94 37.47
N ARG A 501 -18.48 -41.79 36.20
CA ARG A 501 -18.26 -42.91 35.25
C ARG A 501 -19.51 -43.74 34.98
N ARG A 502 -20.69 -43.16 35.20
CA ARG A 502 -22.00 -43.78 34.92
C ARG A 502 -22.45 -43.52 33.48
N PHE A 503 -21.67 -42.74 32.73
CA PHE A 503 -21.95 -42.36 31.35
C PHE A 503 -21.34 -43.34 30.34
N LEU A 504 -22.19 -44.09 29.64
CA LEU A 504 -21.80 -45.24 28.79
C LEU A 504 -21.64 -44.90 27.29
N LEU A 505 -21.84 -43.65 26.87
CA LEU A 505 -21.89 -43.24 25.44
C LEU A 505 -20.51 -42.79 24.91
N GLY A 506 -19.46 -43.59 25.08
CA GLY A 506 -18.10 -43.18 24.71
C GLY A 506 -17.94 -42.84 23.22
N LEU A 507 -18.26 -43.79 22.34
CA LEU A 507 -18.16 -43.61 20.89
C LEU A 507 -19.11 -42.53 20.35
N LEU A 508 -20.35 -42.49 20.86
CA LEU A 508 -21.35 -41.49 20.47
C LEU A 508 -20.95 -40.07 20.88
N SER A 509 -20.23 -39.91 21.98
CA SER A 509 -19.70 -38.59 22.40
C SER A 509 -18.54 -38.14 21.53
N ALA A 510 -17.66 -39.07 21.14
CA ALA A 510 -16.61 -38.78 20.17
C ALA A 510 -17.20 -38.41 18.80
N PHE A 511 -18.26 -39.10 18.37
CA PHE A 511 -18.97 -38.74 17.14
C PHE A 511 -19.63 -37.36 17.23
N LEU A 512 -20.30 -37.05 18.35
CA LEU A 512 -20.86 -35.73 18.60
C LEU A 512 -19.77 -34.64 18.52
N LEU A 513 -18.59 -34.89 19.09
CA LEU A 513 -17.46 -33.97 19.00
C LEU A 513 -17.07 -33.70 17.55
N ILE A 514 -16.83 -34.75 16.78
CA ILE A 514 -16.49 -34.65 15.35
C ILE A 514 -17.57 -33.88 14.60
N LEU A 515 -18.86 -34.17 14.86
CA LEU A 515 -19.97 -33.48 14.23
C LEU A 515 -19.98 -31.98 14.58
N THR A 516 -19.80 -31.61 15.85
CA THR A 516 -19.75 -30.19 16.26
C THR A 516 -18.54 -29.46 15.69
N CYS A 517 -17.37 -30.11 15.65
CA CYS A 517 -16.15 -29.54 15.07
C CYS A 517 -16.27 -29.41 13.56
N LEU A 518 -16.90 -30.36 12.86
CA LEU A 518 -17.16 -30.28 11.43
C LEU A 518 -18.15 -29.14 11.12
N GLY A 519 -19.19 -28.96 11.92
CA GLY A 519 -20.13 -27.87 11.76
C GLY A 519 -19.46 -26.50 11.94
N MET A 520 -18.69 -26.34 13.01
CA MET A 520 -17.94 -25.11 13.28
C MET A 520 -16.84 -24.87 12.24
N GLY A 521 -16.14 -25.92 11.82
CA GLY A 521 -15.13 -25.88 10.77
C GLY A 521 -15.72 -25.46 9.42
N ASN A 522 -16.85 -26.05 9.03
CA ASN A 522 -17.57 -25.67 7.81
C ASN A 522 -18.07 -24.22 7.86
N PHE A 523 -18.65 -23.80 8.99
CA PHE A 523 -19.12 -22.43 9.17
C PHE A 523 -17.97 -21.42 9.08
N THR A 524 -16.89 -21.63 9.82
CA THR A 524 -15.73 -20.71 9.80
C THR A 524 -15.00 -20.71 8.46
N ALA A 525 -14.87 -21.85 7.79
CA ALA A 525 -14.34 -21.90 6.43
C ALA A 525 -15.24 -21.16 5.43
N SER A 526 -16.57 -21.23 5.59
CA SER A 526 -17.50 -20.45 4.76
C SER A 526 -17.39 -18.93 5.01
N LEU A 527 -17.11 -18.50 6.26
CA LEU A 527 -16.82 -17.10 6.57
C LEU A 527 -15.53 -16.62 5.88
N LEU A 528 -14.45 -17.42 5.96
CA LEU A 528 -13.18 -17.10 5.28
C LEU A 528 -13.35 -17.01 3.77
N ASN A 529 -14.07 -17.95 3.17
CA ASN A 529 -14.35 -17.95 1.74
C ASN A 529 -15.19 -16.74 1.31
N GLY A 530 -16.17 -16.32 2.12
CA GLY A 530 -16.97 -15.13 1.85
C GLY A 530 -16.18 -13.82 1.98
N ALA A 531 -15.18 -13.79 2.87
CA ALA A 531 -14.34 -12.61 3.11
C ALA A 531 -13.14 -12.50 2.15
N LYS A 532 -12.85 -13.51 1.33
CA LYS A 532 -11.59 -13.62 0.56
C LYS A 532 -11.32 -12.46 -0.39
N ASN A 533 -12.35 -11.74 -0.86
CA ASN A 533 -12.21 -10.62 -1.80
C ASN A 533 -12.40 -9.24 -1.14
N SER A 534 -12.55 -9.18 0.19
CA SER A 534 -12.80 -7.91 0.90
C SER A 534 -11.49 -7.17 1.16
N LEU A 535 -11.48 -5.87 0.85
CA LEU A 535 -10.36 -4.98 1.18
C LEU A 535 -10.15 -4.88 2.70
N LEU A 536 -11.23 -4.95 3.47
CA LEU A 536 -11.18 -5.00 4.94
C LEU A 536 -10.53 -6.30 5.43
N ALA A 537 -10.79 -7.43 4.77
CA ALA A 537 -10.12 -8.69 5.12
C ALA A 537 -8.61 -8.61 4.86
N ASP A 538 -8.19 -8.02 3.73
CA ASP A 538 -6.77 -7.78 3.43
C ASP A 538 -6.11 -6.91 4.53
N ALA A 539 -6.71 -5.76 4.86
CA ALA A 539 -6.19 -4.84 5.89
C ALA A 539 -6.12 -5.48 7.29
N LEU A 540 -7.16 -6.22 7.69
CA LEU A 540 -7.19 -6.94 8.96
C LEU A 540 -6.13 -8.03 9.01
N SER A 541 -5.96 -8.78 7.93
CA SER A 541 -5.00 -9.88 7.87
C SER A 541 -3.55 -9.38 8.01
N GLU A 542 -3.24 -8.21 7.44
CA GLU A 542 -1.92 -7.58 7.49
C GLU A 542 -1.53 -7.17 8.91
N HIS A 543 -2.47 -6.65 9.70
CA HIS A 543 -2.22 -6.23 11.10
C HIS A 543 -2.44 -7.31 12.15
N LEU A 544 -3.42 -8.19 11.96
CA LEU A 544 -3.79 -9.21 12.94
C LEU A 544 -2.92 -10.46 12.83
N ILE A 545 -2.26 -10.72 11.70
CA ILE A 545 -1.46 -11.93 11.52
C ILE A 545 -0.02 -11.50 11.25
N PRO A 546 0.89 -11.49 12.23
CA PRO A 546 2.24 -10.96 12.05
C PRO A 546 3.11 -11.81 11.12
N THR A 547 2.75 -13.08 10.87
CA THR A 547 3.59 -14.04 10.13
C THR A 547 2.93 -14.52 8.84
N ASP A 548 3.65 -14.38 7.72
CA ASP A 548 3.19 -14.80 6.39
C ASP A 548 2.88 -16.30 6.30
N ALA A 549 3.58 -17.15 7.06
CA ALA A 549 3.30 -18.59 7.11
C ALA A 549 1.87 -18.91 7.56
N VAL A 550 1.34 -18.16 8.53
CA VAL A 550 -0.05 -18.32 8.99
C VAL A 550 -1.02 -17.72 7.98
N LEU A 551 -0.63 -16.61 7.34
CA LEU A 551 -1.45 -15.97 6.31
C LEU A 551 -1.61 -16.84 5.06
N LEU A 552 -0.55 -17.54 4.64
CA LEU A 552 -0.58 -18.53 3.56
C LEU A 552 -1.57 -19.68 3.86
N LEU A 553 -1.62 -20.16 5.10
CA LEU A 553 -2.59 -21.18 5.50
C LEU A 553 -4.04 -20.65 5.44
N ILE A 554 -4.26 -19.43 5.95
CA ILE A 554 -5.59 -18.80 5.95
C ILE A 554 -6.06 -18.52 4.52
N HIS A 555 -5.16 -18.06 3.65
CA HIS A 555 -5.42 -17.87 2.23
C HIS A 555 -5.82 -19.19 1.55
N SER A 556 -5.02 -20.25 1.73
CA SER A 556 -5.36 -21.60 1.23
C SER A 556 -6.74 -22.05 1.71
N PHE A 557 -7.08 -21.83 2.99
CA PHE A 557 -8.38 -22.17 3.55
C PHE A 557 -9.54 -21.34 2.99
N ALA A 558 -9.29 -20.08 2.65
CA ALA A 558 -10.28 -19.19 2.07
C ALA A 558 -10.57 -19.51 0.61
N TRP A 559 -9.53 -19.85 -0.17
CA TRP A 559 -9.66 -20.10 -1.60
C TRP A 559 -10.09 -21.51 -1.96
N ILE A 560 -9.64 -22.51 -1.20
CA ILE A 560 -9.84 -23.92 -1.51
C ILE A 560 -10.82 -24.53 -0.49
N PRO A 561 -12.12 -24.67 -0.82
CA PRO A 561 -13.18 -25.00 0.13
C PRO A 561 -12.92 -26.26 0.95
N TYR A 562 -12.50 -27.35 0.31
CA TYR A 562 -12.23 -28.60 1.02
C TYR A 562 -11.06 -28.48 2.01
N GLN A 563 -10.01 -27.72 1.65
CA GLN A 563 -8.88 -27.47 2.54
C GLN A 563 -9.31 -26.61 3.72
N GLY A 564 -10.12 -25.57 3.47
CA GLY A 564 -10.67 -24.73 4.53
C GLY A 564 -11.53 -25.52 5.51
N ILE A 565 -12.44 -26.35 5.01
CA ILE A 565 -13.33 -27.16 5.86
C ILE A 565 -12.52 -28.14 6.71
N VAL A 566 -11.58 -28.87 6.10
CA VAL A 566 -10.73 -29.82 6.82
C VAL A 566 -9.82 -29.10 7.82
N GLY A 567 -9.14 -28.04 7.40
CA GLY A 567 -8.21 -27.26 8.21
C GLY A 567 -8.89 -26.65 9.44
N MET A 568 -10.03 -25.98 9.26
CA MET A 568 -10.78 -25.38 10.37
C MET A 568 -11.41 -26.44 11.28
N THR A 569 -11.83 -27.59 10.73
CA THR A 569 -12.31 -28.72 11.54
C THR A 569 -11.21 -29.31 12.40
N LEU A 570 -10.00 -29.51 11.84
CA LEU A 570 -8.83 -29.98 12.58
C LEU A 570 -8.40 -28.98 13.66
N LEU A 571 -8.45 -27.68 13.37
CA LEU A 571 -8.22 -26.63 14.37
C LEU A 571 -9.24 -26.70 15.52
N CYS A 572 -10.53 -26.85 15.20
CA CYS A 572 -11.58 -27.02 16.20
C CYS A 572 -11.38 -28.29 17.05
N LEU A 573 -10.95 -29.39 16.43
CA LEU A 573 -10.62 -30.63 17.15
C LEU A 573 -9.41 -30.43 18.06
N LEU A 574 -8.34 -29.78 17.59
CA LEU A 574 -7.16 -29.47 18.40
C LEU A 574 -7.54 -28.63 19.62
N LEU A 575 -8.34 -27.57 19.43
CA LEU A 575 -8.82 -26.72 20.52
C LEU A 575 -9.69 -27.48 21.52
N ALA A 576 -10.55 -28.40 21.05
CA ALA A 576 -11.36 -29.24 21.94
C ALA A 576 -10.51 -30.20 22.77
N HIS A 577 -9.47 -30.80 22.19
CA HIS A 577 -8.51 -31.65 22.91
C HIS A 577 -7.67 -30.85 23.90
N LEU A 578 -7.23 -29.65 23.52
CA LEU A 578 -6.53 -28.74 24.41
C LEU A 578 -7.41 -28.34 25.59
N ALA A 579 -8.68 -28.01 25.35
CA ALA A 579 -9.65 -27.74 26.40
C ALA A 579 -9.80 -28.94 27.33
N ALA A 580 -9.97 -30.16 26.81
CA ALA A 580 -10.05 -31.37 27.63
C ALA A 580 -8.77 -31.63 28.44
N PHE A 581 -7.59 -31.33 27.88
CA PHE A 581 -6.32 -31.42 28.57
C PHE A 581 -6.21 -30.40 29.73
N ILE A 582 -6.60 -29.15 29.49
CA ILE A 582 -6.65 -28.10 30.53
C ILE A 582 -7.62 -28.50 31.64
N ILE A 583 -8.78 -29.05 31.29
CA ILE A 583 -9.74 -29.58 32.27
C ILE A 583 -9.06 -30.66 33.10
N LYS A 584 -8.42 -31.66 32.48
CA LYS A 584 -7.72 -32.71 33.21
C LYS A 584 -6.67 -32.16 34.18
N LEU A 585 -5.90 -31.15 33.79
CA LEU A 585 -4.90 -30.50 34.65
C LEU A 585 -5.50 -29.78 35.86
N GLY A 586 -6.68 -29.16 35.70
CA GLY A 586 -7.45 -28.54 36.79
C GLY A 586 -8.06 -29.55 37.79
N GLY A 587 -7.90 -30.85 37.51
CA GLY A 587 -8.33 -31.99 38.33
C GLY A 587 -7.96 -31.90 39.81
N ASN A 588 -8.93 -31.98 40.72
CA ASN A 588 -8.64 -32.16 42.14
C ASN A 588 -7.96 -33.53 42.38
N ARG A 589 -6.86 -33.58 43.15
CA ARG A 589 -6.06 -34.79 43.40
C ARG A 589 -6.85 -35.96 44.02
N ARG A 590 -8.01 -35.68 44.62
CA ARG A 590 -8.87 -36.69 45.28
C ARG A 590 -9.76 -37.49 44.31
N SER A 591 -10.03 -36.97 43.11
CA SER A 591 -10.84 -37.66 42.08
C SER A 591 -10.40 -37.25 40.67
N PRO A 592 -9.27 -37.78 40.17
CA PRO A 592 -8.73 -37.36 38.88
C PRO A 592 -9.68 -37.75 37.73
N LEU A 593 -9.94 -36.79 36.85
CA LEU A 593 -10.71 -37.02 35.62
C LEU A 593 -9.79 -37.67 34.57
N ASN A 594 -10.30 -38.72 33.90
CA ASN A 594 -9.64 -39.26 32.73
C ASN A 594 -9.77 -38.29 31.55
N ILE A 595 -8.81 -38.31 30.61
CA ILE A 595 -8.86 -37.45 29.42
C ILE A 595 -10.14 -37.69 28.59
N ASN A 596 -10.61 -38.94 28.51
CA ASN A 596 -11.85 -39.29 27.84
C ASN A 596 -13.08 -38.67 28.53
N GLN A 597 -13.10 -38.60 29.87
CA GLN A 597 -14.18 -37.94 30.60
C GLN A 597 -14.18 -36.43 30.34
N ALA A 598 -12.99 -35.81 30.31
CA ALA A 598 -12.85 -34.40 29.97
C ALA A 598 -13.30 -34.11 28.53
N LEU A 599 -12.96 -34.98 27.56
CA LEU A 599 -13.44 -34.88 26.19
C LEU A 599 -14.96 -35.02 26.10
N PHE A 600 -15.59 -35.93 26.85
CA PHE A 600 -17.06 -36.04 26.88
C PHE A 600 -17.70 -34.76 27.39
N VAL A 601 -17.14 -34.14 28.44
CA VAL A 601 -17.62 -32.86 28.95
C VAL A 601 -17.56 -31.78 27.86
N VAL A 602 -16.43 -31.66 27.16
CA VAL A 602 -16.28 -30.69 26.06
C VAL A 602 -17.28 -30.96 24.95
N SER A 603 -17.43 -32.22 24.54
CA SER A 603 -18.35 -32.64 23.47
C SER A 603 -19.81 -32.28 23.80
N TRP A 604 -20.26 -32.62 25.01
CA TRP A 604 -21.64 -32.36 25.43
C TRP A 604 -21.89 -30.88 25.75
N ALA A 605 -20.86 -30.11 26.14
CA ALA A 605 -20.93 -28.65 26.26
C ALA A 605 -21.08 -27.96 24.89
N ALA A 606 -20.47 -28.52 23.84
CA ALA A 606 -20.53 -28.03 22.46
C ALA A 606 -21.81 -28.41 21.69
N LEU A 607 -22.71 -29.21 22.27
CA LEU A 607 -23.94 -29.68 21.61
C LEU A 607 -24.74 -28.59 20.84
N PRO A 608 -24.94 -27.36 21.35
CA PRO A 608 -25.61 -26.30 20.60
C PRO A 608 -24.99 -25.99 19.23
N LEU A 609 -23.68 -26.18 19.07
CA LEU A 609 -22.98 -25.96 17.81
C LEU A 609 -23.43 -26.92 16.70
N VAL A 610 -24.12 -28.02 17.01
CA VAL A 610 -24.74 -28.87 15.96
C VAL A 610 -25.73 -28.05 15.11
N LEU A 611 -26.39 -27.04 15.70
CA LEU A 611 -27.32 -26.16 14.99
C LEU A 611 -26.63 -25.21 14.00
N ILE A 612 -25.30 -25.10 14.05
CA ILE A 612 -24.53 -24.30 13.08
C ILE A 612 -24.41 -25.00 11.73
N MET A 613 -24.62 -26.32 11.65
CA MET A 613 -24.52 -27.09 10.40
C MET A 613 -25.49 -26.61 9.30
N PRO A 614 -26.82 -26.52 9.53
CA PRO A 614 -27.72 -26.00 8.51
C PRO A 614 -27.41 -24.54 8.16
N LEU A 615 -26.92 -23.76 9.13
CA LEU A 615 -26.52 -22.37 8.92
C LEU A 615 -25.31 -22.25 7.99
N SER A 616 -24.30 -23.10 8.21
CA SER A 616 -23.09 -23.17 7.37
C SER A 616 -23.40 -23.56 5.92
N ALA A 617 -24.44 -24.36 5.69
CA ALA A 617 -24.85 -24.79 4.36
C ALA A 617 -25.39 -23.62 3.50
N VAL A 618 -25.99 -22.63 4.16
CA VAL A 618 -26.73 -21.53 3.51
C VAL A 618 -25.96 -20.21 3.53
N TYR A 619 -24.96 -20.04 4.41
CA TYR A 619 -24.23 -18.77 4.62
C TYR A 619 -23.81 -18.06 3.32
N LEU A 620 -23.06 -18.74 2.42
CA LEU A 620 -22.59 -18.13 1.17
C LEU A 620 -23.72 -17.82 0.18
N ARG A 621 -24.87 -18.49 0.29
CA ARG A 621 -26.06 -18.21 -0.53
C ARG A 621 -26.84 -16.98 -0.05
N LEU A 622 -26.58 -16.54 1.18
CA LEU A 622 -27.16 -15.30 1.73
C LEU A 622 -26.38 -14.06 1.33
N ALA A 623 -25.33 -14.16 0.52
CA ALA A 623 -24.50 -13.02 0.10
C ALA A 623 -25.29 -11.89 -0.58
N THR A 624 -26.40 -12.22 -1.25
CA THR A 624 -27.31 -11.23 -1.86
C THR A 624 -28.26 -10.56 -0.85
N MET A 625 -28.30 -11.04 0.39
CA MET A 625 -29.19 -10.61 1.45
C MET A 625 -28.38 -10.26 2.72
N PRO A 626 -27.73 -9.08 2.77
CA PRO A 626 -26.72 -8.75 3.78
C PRO A 626 -27.26 -8.81 5.22
N ILE A 627 -28.53 -8.42 5.43
CA ILE A 627 -29.18 -8.50 6.74
C ILE A 627 -29.29 -9.95 7.22
N LEU A 628 -29.69 -10.88 6.35
CA LEU A 628 -29.80 -12.31 6.70
C LEU A 628 -28.43 -12.95 6.90
N GLN A 629 -27.45 -12.57 6.08
CA GLN A 629 -26.07 -13.01 6.23
C GLN A 629 -25.50 -12.55 7.59
N LEU A 630 -25.75 -11.31 8.00
CA LEU A 630 -25.38 -10.80 9.32
C LEU A 630 -26.12 -11.54 10.44
N CYS A 631 -27.43 -11.80 10.30
CA CYS A 631 -28.18 -12.61 11.27
C CYS A 631 -27.57 -14.01 11.43
N ALA A 632 -27.09 -14.63 10.34
CA ALA A 632 -26.40 -15.91 10.42
C ALA A 632 -25.12 -15.82 11.26
N VAL A 633 -24.29 -14.79 11.05
CA VAL A 633 -23.09 -14.57 11.89
C VAL A 633 -23.47 -14.40 13.36
N ILE A 634 -24.48 -13.59 13.66
CA ILE A 634 -24.96 -13.36 15.04
C ILE A 634 -25.46 -14.65 15.69
N ILE A 635 -26.25 -15.46 14.97
CA ILE A 635 -26.73 -16.76 15.48
C ILE A 635 -25.54 -17.69 15.78
N GLY A 636 -24.56 -17.77 14.88
CA GLY A 636 -23.34 -18.55 15.10
C GLY A 636 -22.59 -18.12 16.36
N LEU A 637 -22.42 -16.81 16.57
CA LEU A 637 -21.80 -16.25 17.77
C LEU A 637 -22.59 -16.56 19.05
N LEU A 638 -23.92 -16.45 19.03
CA LEU A 638 -24.78 -16.79 20.17
C LEU A 638 -24.68 -18.27 20.54
N LEU A 639 -24.61 -19.18 19.55
CA LEU A 639 -24.42 -20.61 19.80
C LEU A 639 -23.04 -20.92 20.40
N LEU A 640 -22.01 -20.20 19.97
CA LEU A 640 -20.66 -20.30 20.52
C LEU A 640 -20.60 -19.80 21.97
N ILE A 641 -21.17 -18.63 22.25
CA ILE A 641 -21.29 -18.08 23.61
C ILE A 641 -22.07 -19.04 24.51
N TRP A 642 -23.17 -19.59 24.02
CA TRP A 642 -23.97 -20.56 24.77
C TRP A 642 -23.17 -21.83 25.09
N SER A 643 -22.44 -22.37 24.13
CA SER A 643 -21.59 -23.56 24.32
C SER A 643 -20.44 -23.31 25.30
N PHE A 644 -19.80 -22.15 25.20
CA PHE A 644 -18.75 -21.73 26.12
C PHE A 644 -19.26 -21.57 27.55
N TRP A 645 -20.42 -20.94 27.72
CA TRP A 645 -21.05 -20.80 29.03
C TRP A 645 -21.45 -22.15 29.64
N ARG A 646 -21.90 -23.10 28.82
CA ARG A 646 -22.18 -24.49 29.26
C ARG A 646 -20.90 -25.20 29.70
N LEU A 647 -19.78 -24.95 29.04
CA LEU A 647 -18.48 -25.49 29.46
C LEU A 647 -18.09 -24.97 30.85
N LEU A 648 -18.17 -23.66 31.09
CA LEU A 648 -17.87 -23.05 32.40
C LEU A 648 -18.77 -23.57 33.53
N ARG A 649 -20.07 -23.75 33.24
CA ARG A 649 -21.00 -24.39 34.17
C ARG A 649 -20.63 -25.84 34.47
N ALA A 650 -20.19 -26.61 33.48
CA ALA A 650 -19.73 -27.97 33.71
C ALA A 650 -18.51 -28.00 34.64
N LEU A 651 -17.54 -27.09 34.46
CA LEU A 651 -16.36 -27.01 35.32
C LEU A 651 -16.72 -26.72 36.78
N THR A 652 -17.72 -25.87 37.00
CA THR A 652 -18.23 -25.57 38.35
C THR A 652 -18.75 -26.83 39.05
N LEU A 653 -19.49 -27.66 38.32
CA LEU A 653 -20.07 -28.91 38.83
C LEU A 653 -19.02 -30.02 39.00
N LEU A 654 -18.03 -30.09 38.11
CA LEU A 654 -16.97 -31.09 38.17
C LEU A 654 -16.03 -30.88 39.36
N TYR A 655 -15.72 -29.63 39.66
CA TYR A 655 -14.77 -29.28 40.72
C TYR A 655 -15.39 -28.95 42.06
N GLU A 656 -16.72 -28.97 42.17
CA GLU A 656 -17.45 -28.58 43.40
C GLU A 656 -17.00 -27.21 43.93
N THR A 657 -16.59 -26.32 43.02
CA THR A 657 -16.16 -24.96 43.34
C THR A 657 -17.32 -23.99 43.25
N SER A 658 -17.21 -22.82 43.87
CA SER A 658 -18.10 -21.71 43.57
C SER A 658 -18.04 -21.35 42.07
N ALA A 659 -19.18 -20.99 41.49
CA ALA A 659 -19.28 -20.62 40.07
C ALA A 659 -18.30 -19.50 39.68
N LEU A 660 -17.89 -18.68 40.64
CA LEU A 660 -16.98 -17.56 40.42
C LEU A 660 -15.59 -18.01 39.95
N LYS A 661 -15.02 -19.11 40.47
CA LYS A 661 -13.64 -19.52 40.14
C LYS A 661 -13.48 -19.97 38.68
N PRO A 662 -14.28 -20.91 38.15
CA PRO A 662 -14.16 -21.32 36.75
C PRO A 662 -14.51 -20.21 35.77
N PHE A 663 -15.44 -19.32 36.13
CA PHE A 663 -15.75 -18.16 35.29
C PHE A 663 -14.61 -17.14 35.26
N LEU A 664 -14.00 -16.81 36.40
CA LEU A 664 -12.83 -15.92 36.43
C LEU A 664 -11.66 -16.49 35.64
N ILE A 665 -11.35 -17.78 35.79
CA ILE A 665 -10.24 -18.39 35.06
C ILE A 665 -10.59 -18.54 33.58
N GLY A 666 -11.79 -19.05 33.28
CA GLY A 666 -12.23 -19.36 31.93
C GLY A 666 -12.42 -18.12 31.05
N ILE A 667 -12.83 -16.98 31.61
CA ILE A 667 -12.91 -15.71 30.89
C ILE A 667 -11.59 -14.92 31.02
N GLY A 668 -11.01 -14.90 32.23
CA GLY A 668 -9.83 -14.10 32.54
C GLY A 668 -8.60 -14.53 31.74
N VAL A 669 -8.32 -15.84 31.63
CA VAL A 669 -7.12 -16.31 30.90
C VAL A 669 -7.20 -16.01 29.40
N PRO A 670 -8.30 -16.30 28.67
CA PRO A 670 -8.42 -15.88 27.28
C PRO A 670 -8.37 -14.37 27.11
N LEU A 671 -8.98 -13.59 28.01
CA LEU A 671 -8.96 -12.14 27.93
C LEU A 671 -7.56 -11.56 28.18
N THR A 672 -6.79 -12.09 29.14
CA THR A 672 -5.41 -11.66 29.38
C THR A 672 -4.48 -12.10 28.25
N THR A 673 -4.71 -13.27 27.66
CA THR A 673 -3.97 -13.76 26.48
C THR A 673 -4.25 -12.88 25.27
N LEU A 674 -5.54 -12.57 25.02
CA LEU A 674 -5.96 -11.65 23.96
C LEU A 674 -5.37 -10.25 24.19
N LEU A 675 -5.43 -9.73 25.42
CA LEU A 675 -4.84 -8.45 25.76
C LEU A 675 -3.32 -8.46 25.55
N GLY A 676 -2.63 -9.50 25.99
CA GLY A 676 -1.19 -9.68 25.76
C GLY A 676 -0.86 -9.73 24.27
N TYR A 677 -1.70 -10.38 23.47
CA TYR A 677 -1.56 -10.42 22.02
C TYR A 677 -1.81 -9.05 21.37
N LEU A 678 -2.87 -8.35 21.76
CA LEU A 678 -3.18 -6.99 21.26
C LEU A 678 -2.08 -5.99 21.65
N LEU A 679 -1.52 -6.11 22.86
CA LEU A 679 -0.36 -5.33 23.28
C LEU A 679 0.87 -5.67 22.45
N PHE A 680 1.13 -6.96 22.18
CA PHE A 680 2.20 -7.39 21.28
C PHE A 680 2.03 -6.78 19.89
N LEU A 681 0.82 -6.82 19.32
CA LEU A 681 0.51 -6.21 18.02
C LEU A 681 0.69 -4.68 18.05
N HIS A 682 0.27 -4.02 19.13
CA HIS A 682 0.50 -2.59 19.29
C HIS A 682 1.99 -2.24 19.35
N PHE A 683 2.79 -2.93 20.16
CA PHE A 683 4.22 -2.65 20.25
C PHE A 683 5.02 -3.01 18.99
N SER A 684 4.57 -4.01 18.23
CA SER A 684 5.26 -4.48 17.01
C SER A 684 4.83 -3.76 15.72
N HIS A 685 3.54 -3.47 15.59
CA HIS A 685 2.89 -3.00 14.36
C HIS A 685 1.89 -1.84 14.58
N GLN A 686 1.81 -1.27 15.79
CA GLN A 686 0.98 -0.11 16.08
C GLN A 686 -0.51 -0.30 15.74
N SER A 687 -1.01 -1.53 15.77
CA SER A 687 -2.35 -1.88 15.25
C SER A 687 -3.50 -1.11 15.88
N LEU A 688 -3.36 -0.61 17.12
CA LEU A 688 -4.40 0.23 17.76
C LEU A 688 -4.62 1.57 17.03
N TYR A 689 -3.59 2.14 16.41
CA TYR A 689 -3.74 3.37 15.63
C TYR A 689 -4.54 3.17 14.33
N TYR A 690 -4.71 1.92 13.89
CA TYR A 690 -5.40 1.54 12.66
C TYR A 690 -6.88 1.16 12.88
N ILE A 691 -7.39 1.20 14.11
CA ILE A 691 -8.79 0.85 14.40
C ILE A 691 -9.76 1.76 13.62
N SER A 692 -9.51 3.08 13.60
CA SER A 692 -10.34 4.01 12.83
C SER A 692 -10.21 3.78 11.34
N PHE A 693 -8.99 3.58 10.84
CA PHE A 693 -8.70 3.32 9.44
C PHE A 693 -9.46 2.08 8.93
N VAL A 694 -9.42 0.97 9.68
CA VAL A 694 -10.15 -0.26 9.34
C VAL A 694 -11.66 -0.06 9.44
N SER A 695 -12.14 0.74 10.40
CA SER A 695 -13.55 1.09 10.48
C SER A 695 -14.01 1.90 9.27
N ASN A 696 -13.18 2.81 8.78
CA ASN A 696 -13.46 3.63 7.61
C ASN A 696 -13.46 2.80 6.32
N LEU A 697 -12.57 1.81 6.20
CA LEU A 697 -12.57 0.86 5.08
C LEU A 697 -13.89 0.08 4.94
N ALA A 698 -14.56 -0.19 6.06
CA ALA A 698 -15.83 -0.92 6.11
C ALA A 698 -17.05 -0.09 5.65
N HIS A 699 -16.91 1.24 5.61
CA HIS A 699 -18.00 2.19 5.38
C HIS A 699 -17.84 2.88 4.03
#